data_AF-J1I166-F1
#
_entry.id   AF-J1I166-F1
#
_cell.length_a   1.000
_cell.length_b   1.000
_cell.length_c   1.000
_cell.angle_alpha   90.00
_cell.angle_beta   90.00
_cell.angle_gamma   90.00
#
_symmetry.space_group_name_H-M   'P 1'
#
loop_
_entity.id
_entity.type
_entity.pdbx_description
1 polymer ?
#
loop_
_entity_poly.entity_id
_entity_poly.type
_entity_poly.pdbx_seq_one_letter_code
_entity_poly.pdbx_strand_id
1 'polypeptide(L)'
;MKNILQSAFLLLIFQLMGSIGAQAQLINFEETWQAFLKDPLTASVSELPKPPKSSVGDYAKYHLMYANSSFCADELIDAESFLRELKSMDKSQYDKYPGFSQRLADLEGKMKAYYKVDVLWKRHLQKFDVSRGELEGAEEGRKVCEKGTLAKYYQMMSMAYYCEGNEVESLNQFENKAMRIVDKTSLQAADVEGLPGEIKRSKAHFKVLGQLNKAWKTYMDSDVSPGFEPEMPLYTCYTIPNMKAYMLRAMVDVCKNGSEMLAKIKALEAENTHDIPADLAEKIGWLEAEVKKYNGNLAVLNKAWGQFTSSGKVDPSLKYMGEYCEKDAQIKAYTMAGTLDYCNIGEEMLGKIAAVQKEYNPTLDATTKAKIKALEKLVTEDAARQAKLEEAWAEFVPQDTLNSIDFAFEYCDKEAQIRAYIMDGRVNACYKGEQRLADIDKLMASAKPSLQADTKAKWEDLKVVVAKYRGDIAALDQLWATFIKNNDTIPNEFSVEPYYCDKITQVKSWCLVGNVNTCEQGQEYMDKIDSYTKTYKLKYDRELSCRISRLRQQIWDCRYWELVRQAQRETHEERERFGPESAENMRLDLNNDKLPCKTEVLYEPLGKIGVRYVIQTFLCQGTDLAKMGDPEYYKKIAGWVDTEVLSKYCEANMRCKKDFYIYLEGHTDGHPFSFHRYKKSLGVPQGTEFTHFVGKGEKEATDTIVKKTARELSFDLKSNMELGIARAWTVRKQLQFMNVPITIGAYEHPSKERGADYRRVDVELNITNLLLDFYEKRLAELIEESGIGEKPKDCKG
;
A
#
# COMPACT_ATOMS: atom_id res chain seq x y z
N MET A 1 6.60 103.93 -56.99
CA MET A 1 5.94 105.24 -57.20
C MET A 1 4.81 105.33 -56.19
N LYS A 2 4.98 106.19 -55.18
CA LYS A 2 4.10 107.34 -54.91
C LYS A 2 2.75 106.89 -54.35
N ASN A 3 2.56 106.88 -53.02
CA ASN A 3 2.25 108.09 -52.21
C ASN A 3 1.43 109.11 -53.01
N ILE A 4 0.36 109.62 -52.39
CA ILE A 4 -0.55 110.66 -52.91
C ILE A 4 -1.74 110.10 -53.70
N LEU A 5 -2.68 109.40 -53.05
CA LEU A 5 -4.08 109.36 -53.53
C LEU A 5 -5.15 108.90 -52.52
N GLN A 6 -4.86 108.93 -51.22
CA GLN A 6 -5.91 108.85 -50.18
C GLN A 6 -5.88 109.99 -49.15
N SER A 7 -4.87 110.87 -49.22
CA SER A 7 -4.75 112.06 -48.35
C SER A 7 -5.41 113.32 -48.91
N ALA A 8 -6.10 113.24 -50.06
CA ALA A 8 -6.74 114.40 -50.71
C ALA A 8 -8.28 114.37 -50.69
N PHE A 9 -8.90 113.28 -50.23
CA PHE A 9 -10.36 113.21 -50.04
C PHE A 9 -10.79 113.63 -48.63
N LEU A 10 -9.84 113.72 -47.68
CA LEU A 10 -10.07 114.16 -46.30
C LEU A 10 -9.93 115.68 -46.08
N LEU A 11 -9.47 116.44 -47.07
CA LEU A 11 -9.23 117.89 -46.93
C LEU A 11 -10.27 118.79 -47.64
N LEU A 12 -11.24 118.22 -48.38
CA LEU A 12 -12.28 119.01 -49.08
C LEU A 12 -13.64 119.08 -48.36
N ILE A 13 -13.81 118.37 -47.24
CA ILE A 13 -14.99 118.51 -46.35
C ILE A 13 -14.69 119.48 -45.19
N PHE A 14 -13.42 119.85 -44.98
CA PHE A 14 -12.96 120.67 -43.85
C PHE A 14 -13.09 122.19 -44.04
N GLN A 15 -13.71 122.69 -45.11
CA GLN A 15 -13.82 124.14 -45.39
C GLN A 15 -15.23 124.65 -45.73
N LEU A 16 -16.30 123.89 -45.44
CA LEU A 16 -17.68 124.31 -45.75
C LEU A 16 -18.70 124.19 -44.60
N MET A 17 -18.25 124.11 -43.33
CA MET A 17 -19.13 124.37 -42.17
C MET A 17 -18.41 125.18 -41.09
N GLY A 18 -18.13 126.44 -41.41
CA GLY A 18 -18.09 127.47 -40.38
C GLY A 18 -19.51 127.71 -39.86
N SER A 19 -19.63 127.95 -38.56
CA SER A 19 -20.83 128.35 -37.81
C SER A 19 -21.97 127.33 -37.71
N ILE A 20 -21.83 126.35 -36.81
CA ILE A 20 -22.94 125.92 -35.95
C ILE A 20 -22.42 125.96 -34.51
N GLY A 21 -23.11 126.76 -33.69
CA GLY A 21 -22.71 127.10 -32.34
C GLY A 21 -22.62 125.89 -31.41
N ALA A 22 -21.95 126.13 -30.28
CA ALA A 22 -22.09 125.34 -29.08
C ALA A 22 -23.57 125.22 -28.70
N GLN A 23 -24.21 124.15 -29.14
CA GLN A 23 -25.42 123.64 -28.54
C GLN A 23 -24.96 122.50 -27.64
N ALA A 24 -24.80 122.81 -26.36
CA ALA A 24 -24.97 121.81 -25.32
C ALA A 24 -26.24 121.03 -25.68
N GLN A 25 -26.13 119.71 -25.87
CA GLN A 25 -27.29 118.85 -25.80
C GLN A 25 -27.90 119.11 -24.41
N LEU A 26 -28.97 119.89 -24.38
CA LEU A 26 -29.83 120.03 -23.22
C LEU A 26 -30.45 118.65 -23.01
N ILE A 27 -29.77 117.81 -22.21
CA ILE A 27 -30.33 116.55 -21.76
C ILE A 27 -31.53 116.92 -20.91
N ASN A 28 -32.72 116.67 -21.45
CA ASN A 28 -33.96 116.96 -20.77
C ASN A 28 -34.18 115.90 -19.68
N PHE A 29 -34.01 116.31 -18.43
CA PHE A 29 -34.15 115.44 -17.26
C PHE A 29 -35.50 114.70 -17.23
N GLU A 30 -36.58 115.35 -17.68
CA GLU A 30 -37.90 114.74 -17.74
C GLU A 30 -37.99 113.70 -18.87
N GLU A 31 -37.33 113.88 -20.01
CA GLU A 31 -37.28 112.88 -21.07
C GLU A 31 -36.54 111.61 -20.62
N THR A 32 -35.42 111.75 -19.91
CA THR A 32 -34.70 110.60 -19.34
C THR A 32 -35.55 109.86 -18.30
N TRP A 33 -36.30 110.60 -17.47
CA TRP A 33 -37.26 110.01 -16.54
C TRP A 33 -38.38 109.25 -17.26
N GLN A 34 -39.00 109.84 -18.29
CA GLN A 34 -40.05 109.17 -19.07
C GLN A 34 -39.51 107.93 -19.80
N ALA A 35 -38.28 107.96 -20.31
CA ALA A 35 -37.62 106.80 -20.90
C ALA A 35 -37.40 105.68 -19.86
N PHE A 36 -36.91 106.05 -18.67
CA PHE A 36 -36.74 105.12 -17.55
C PHE A 36 -38.05 104.49 -17.07
N LEU A 37 -39.17 105.22 -17.15
CA LEU A 37 -40.51 104.68 -16.84
C LEU A 37 -41.05 103.77 -17.94
N LYS A 38 -40.78 104.09 -19.21
CA LYS A 38 -41.34 103.40 -20.38
C LYS A 38 -40.83 101.96 -20.50
N ASP A 39 -39.56 101.73 -20.17
CA ASP A 39 -38.96 100.41 -20.24
C ASP A 39 -38.53 99.92 -18.84
N PRO A 40 -39.26 98.95 -18.24
CA PRO A 40 -38.88 98.39 -16.95
C PRO A 40 -37.53 97.65 -16.97
N LEU A 41 -37.01 97.32 -18.16
CA LEU A 41 -35.71 96.69 -18.41
C LEU A 41 -34.58 97.71 -18.64
N THR A 42 -34.84 99.01 -18.52
CA THR A 42 -33.80 100.05 -18.61
C THR A 42 -32.64 99.70 -17.67
N ALA A 43 -31.48 99.34 -18.25
CA ALA A 43 -30.30 98.93 -17.49
C ALA A 43 -29.35 100.09 -17.19
N SER A 44 -29.45 101.18 -17.95
CA SER A 44 -28.67 102.40 -17.75
C SER A 44 -29.49 103.59 -18.24
N VAL A 45 -29.26 104.76 -17.64
CA VAL A 45 -29.81 106.03 -18.11
C VAL A 45 -28.70 106.90 -18.70
N SER A 46 -29.05 107.84 -19.56
CA SER A 46 -28.11 108.87 -20.01
C SER A 46 -27.53 109.64 -18.83
N GLU A 47 -26.28 110.06 -18.94
CA GLU A 47 -25.61 110.81 -17.88
C GLU A 47 -26.35 112.14 -17.60
N LEU A 48 -26.75 112.34 -16.34
CA LEU A 48 -27.44 113.53 -15.87
C LEU A 48 -26.59 114.24 -14.81
N PRO A 49 -26.55 115.59 -14.81
CA PRO A 49 -25.97 116.32 -13.69
C PRO A 49 -26.80 116.08 -12.42
N LYS A 50 -26.13 115.81 -11.29
CA LYS A 50 -26.80 115.58 -10.00
C LYS A 50 -27.60 116.85 -9.58
N PRO A 51 -28.93 116.76 -9.41
CA PRO A 51 -29.72 117.90 -8.95
C PRO A 51 -29.34 118.33 -7.52
N PRO A 52 -29.53 119.61 -7.13
CA PRO A 52 -29.38 120.03 -5.74
C PRO A 52 -30.52 119.46 -4.87
N LYS A 53 -30.27 119.23 -3.57
CA LYS A 53 -31.28 118.72 -2.61
C LYS A 53 -32.55 119.59 -2.53
N SER A 54 -32.45 120.88 -2.89
CA SER A 54 -33.59 121.79 -2.96
C SER A 54 -34.59 121.46 -4.09
N SER A 55 -34.15 120.80 -5.18
CA SER A 55 -35.06 120.28 -6.23
C SER A 55 -35.51 118.88 -5.86
N VAL A 56 -36.39 118.77 -4.86
CA VAL A 56 -36.75 117.51 -4.21
C VAL A 56 -37.22 116.43 -5.20
N GLY A 57 -37.99 116.80 -6.23
CA GLY A 57 -38.49 115.86 -7.24
C GLY A 57 -37.42 115.31 -8.16
N ASP A 58 -36.61 116.18 -8.76
CA ASP A 58 -35.53 115.77 -9.66
C ASP A 58 -34.44 115.05 -8.86
N TYR A 59 -34.17 115.47 -7.63
CA TYR A 59 -33.26 114.79 -6.73
C TYR A 59 -33.71 113.35 -6.48
N ALA A 60 -34.98 113.12 -6.14
CA ALA A 60 -35.52 111.76 -5.92
C ALA A 60 -35.47 110.91 -7.20
N LYS A 61 -35.89 111.46 -8.35
CA LYS A 61 -35.84 110.77 -9.67
C LYS A 61 -34.42 110.37 -10.04
N TYR A 62 -33.45 111.27 -9.84
CA TYR A 62 -32.03 111.02 -10.08
C TYR A 62 -31.54 109.82 -9.25
N HIS A 63 -31.81 109.83 -7.93
CA HIS A 63 -31.36 108.74 -7.05
C HIS A 63 -32.00 107.41 -7.43
N LEU A 64 -33.27 107.36 -7.83
CA LEU A 64 -33.89 106.10 -8.28
C LEU A 64 -33.31 105.59 -9.62
N MET A 65 -33.12 106.47 -10.60
CA MET A 65 -32.54 106.10 -11.90
C MET A 65 -31.10 105.61 -11.79
N TYR A 66 -30.29 106.29 -10.97
CA TYR A 66 -28.90 105.90 -10.72
C TYR A 66 -28.79 104.70 -9.78
N ALA A 67 -29.68 104.54 -8.80
CA ALA A 67 -29.76 103.31 -8.02
C ALA A 67 -30.00 102.08 -8.92
N ASN A 68 -30.93 102.19 -9.87
CA ASN A 68 -31.18 101.13 -10.85
C ASN A 68 -29.98 100.92 -11.77
N SER A 69 -29.37 101.99 -12.28
CA SER A 69 -28.21 101.89 -13.20
C SER A 69 -27.01 101.23 -12.53
N SER A 70 -26.66 101.65 -11.30
CA SER A 70 -25.60 101.03 -10.50
C SER A 70 -25.92 99.58 -10.15
N PHE A 71 -27.17 99.27 -9.79
CA PHE A 71 -27.58 97.87 -9.56
C PHE A 71 -27.37 97.01 -10.81
N CYS A 72 -27.79 97.48 -11.98
CA CYS A 72 -27.60 96.76 -13.24
C CYS A 72 -26.13 96.65 -13.67
N ALA A 73 -25.27 97.54 -13.18
CA ALA A 73 -23.82 97.52 -13.39
C ALA A 73 -23.04 96.68 -12.37
N ASP A 74 -23.73 95.98 -11.45
CA ASP A 74 -23.14 95.23 -10.32
C ASP A 74 -22.41 96.12 -9.29
N GLU A 75 -22.72 97.41 -9.27
CA GLU A 75 -22.22 98.40 -8.30
C GLU A 75 -23.16 98.50 -7.10
N LEU A 76 -23.30 97.40 -6.34
CA LEU A 76 -24.31 97.30 -5.28
C LEU A 76 -24.16 98.32 -4.17
N ILE A 77 -22.93 98.66 -3.79
CA ILE A 77 -22.66 99.66 -2.76
C ILE A 77 -23.23 101.02 -3.20
N ASP A 78 -23.07 101.38 -4.47
CA ASP A 78 -23.58 102.63 -5.01
C ASP A 78 -25.09 102.59 -5.16
N ALA A 79 -25.66 101.48 -5.63
CA ALA A 79 -27.10 101.28 -5.69
C ALA A 79 -27.77 101.43 -4.31
N GLU A 80 -27.21 100.80 -3.29
CA GLU A 80 -27.67 100.91 -1.90
C GLU A 80 -27.48 102.32 -1.35
N SER A 81 -26.39 102.98 -1.69
CA SER A 81 -26.13 104.37 -1.29
C SER A 81 -27.20 105.31 -1.84
N PHE A 82 -27.52 105.19 -3.13
CA PHE A 82 -28.58 105.98 -3.77
C PHE A 82 -29.97 105.68 -3.15
N LEU A 83 -30.28 104.41 -2.87
CA LEU A 83 -31.53 104.05 -2.19
C LEU A 83 -31.59 104.53 -0.75
N ARG A 84 -30.47 104.51 -0.01
CA ARG A 84 -30.40 105.00 1.37
C ARG A 84 -30.66 106.50 1.42
N GLU A 85 -30.04 107.25 0.51
CA GLU A 85 -30.31 108.68 0.37
C GLU A 85 -31.78 108.93 0.03
N LEU A 86 -32.37 108.16 -0.90
CA LEU A 86 -33.79 108.26 -1.23
C LEU A 86 -34.71 107.96 -0.04
N LYS A 87 -34.40 106.92 0.75
CA LYS A 87 -35.13 106.53 1.96
C LYS A 87 -35.01 107.52 3.11
N SER A 88 -34.00 108.39 3.09
CA SER A 88 -33.83 109.47 4.08
C SER A 88 -34.76 110.67 3.83
N MET A 89 -35.35 110.76 2.64
CA MET A 89 -36.33 111.79 2.27
C MET A 89 -37.73 111.44 2.80
N ASP A 90 -38.60 112.43 3.01
CA ASP A 90 -39.99 112.15 3.34
C ASP A 90 -40.71 111.57 2.11
N LYS A 91 -41.29 110.38 2.28
CA LYS A 91 -42.00 109.63 1.24
C LYS A 91 -43.10 110.45 0.55
N SER A 92 -43.77 111.34 1.28
CA SER A 92 -44.80 112.24 0.71
C SER A 92 -44.25 113.16 -0.39
N GLN A 93 -42.94 113.41 -0.39
CA GLN A 93 -42.29 114.34 -1.30
C GLN A 93 -42.04 113.76 -2.70
N TYR A 94 -41.88 112.44 -2.82
CA TYR A 94 -41.57 111.79 -4.09
C TYR A 94 -42.65 110.84 -4.60
N ASP A 95 -43.54 110.32 -3.74
CA ASP A 95 -44.63 109.42 -4.17
C ASP A 95 -45.66 110.10 -5.08
N LYS A 96 -45.73 111.44 -5.05
CA LYS A 96 -46.61 112.22 -5.92
C LYS A 96 -46.20 112.18 -7.40
N TYR A 97 -45.00 111.71 -7.74
CA TYR A 97 -44.53 111.65 -9.12
C TYR A 97 -45.00 110.34 -9.80
N PRO A 98 -45.70 110.42 -10.95
CA PRO A 98 -46.17 109.24 -11.66
C PRO A 98 -45.06 108.22 -11.94
N GLY A 99 -45.35 106.94 -11.70
CA GLY A 99 -44.43 105.82 -11.93
C GLY A 99 -43.30 105.65 -10.89
N PHE A 100 -43.11 106.61 -9.98
CA PHE A 100 -42.01 106.57 -9.02
C PHE A 100 -42.10 105.39 -8.05
N SER A 101 -43.22 105.27 -7.31
CA SER A 101 -43.39 104.21 -6.31
C SER A 101 -43.35 102.82 -6.95
N GLN A 102 -43.83 102.68 -8.19
CA GLN A 102 -43.76 101.42 -8.94
C GLN A 102 -42.30 101.03 -9.26
N ARG A 103 -41.47 101.98 -9.74
CA ARG A 103 -40.07 101.72 -10.06
C ARG A 103 -39.20 101.52 -8.82
N LEU A 104 -39.50 102.23 -7.73
CA LEU A 104 -38.84 101.99 -6.46
C LEU A 104 -39.14 100.58 -5.95
N ALA A 105 -40.41 100.17 -5.94
CA ALA A 105 -40.80 98.82 -5.54
C ALA A 105 -40.20 97.72 -6.44
N ASP A 106 -40.13 97.96 -7.75
CA ASP A 106 -39.46 97.08 -8.72
C ASP A 106 -37.97 96.91 -8.41
N LEU A 107 -37.23 98.01 -8.18
CA LEU A 107 -35.81 97.95 -7.82
C LEU A 107 -35.58 97.28 -6.47
N GLU A 108 -36.37 97.58 -5.45
CA GLU A 108 -36.29 96.92 -4.14
C GLU A 108 -36.58 95.42 -4.25
N GLY A 109 -37.54 95.03 -5.10
CA GLY A 109 -37.83 93.64 -5.43
C GLY A 109 -36.64 92.94 -6.10
N LYS A 110 -36.02 93.57 -7.09
CA LYS A 110 -34.82 93.06 -7.78
C LYS A 110 -33.63 92.90 -6.83
N MET A 111 -33.39 93.86 -5.94
CA MET A 111 -32.32 93.77 -4.94
C MET A 111 -32.60 92.68 -3.89
N LYS A 112 -33.85 92.49 -3.49
CA LYS A 112 -34.23 91.36 -2.63
C LYS A 112 -33.99 90.02 -3.33
N ALA A 113 -34.26 89.94 -4.63
CA ALA A 113 -33.98 88.74 -5.43
C ALA A 113 -32.47 88.48 -5.56
N TYR A 114 -31.66 89.52 -5.79
CA TYR A 114 -30.20 89.45 -5.75
C TYR A 114 -29.70 88.76 -4.47
N TYR A 115 -30.11 89.27 -3.30
CA TYR A 115 -29.63 88.74 -2.02
C TYR A 115 -30.04 87.29 -1.78
N LYS A 116 -31.23 86.89 -2.24
CA LYS A 116 -31.66 85.49 -2.18
C LYS A 116 -30.75 84.58 -3.01
N VAL A 117 -30.45 84.97 -4.25
CA VAL A 117 -29.57 84.19 -5.13
C VAL A 117 -28.15 84.15 -4.57
N ASP A 118 -27.64 85.24 -3.99
CA ASP A 118 -26.30 85.30 -3.42
C ASP A 118 -26.12 84.37 -2.21
N VAL A 119 -27.16 84.24 -1.36
CA VAL A 119 -27.17 83.27 -0.26
C VAL A 119 -27.10 81.84 -0.78
N LEU A 120 -27.88 81.51 -1.82
CA LEU A 120 -27.83 80.19 -2.45
C LEU A 120 -26.46 79.95 -3.09
N TRP A 121 -25.88 80.94 -3.75
CA TRP A 121 -24.56 80.85 -4.37
C TRP A 121 -23.45 80.54 -3.37
N LYS A 122 -23.40 81.26 -2.25
CA LYS A 122 -22.44 80.99 -1.17
C LYS A 122 -22.58 79.57 -0.62
N ARG A 123 -23.81 79.05 -0.51
CA ARG A 123 -24.06 77.67 -0.11
C ARG A 123 -23.62 76.66 -1.18
N HIS A 124 -23.93 76.94 -2.45
CA HIS A 124 -23.50 76.12 -3.59
C HIS A 124 -21.98 75.94 -3.62
N LEU A 125 -21.22 77.03 -3.47
CA LEU A 125 -19.75 76.97 -3.44
C LEU A 125 -19.17 76.11 -2.31
N GLN A 126 -19.91 75.93 -1.22
CA GLN A 126 -19.50 75.12 -0.07
C GLN A 126 -20.00 73.67 -0.13
N LYS A 127 -21.25 73.47 -0.55
CA LYS A 127 -21.97 72.20 -0.37
C LYS A 127 -22.52 71.58 -1.65
N PHE A 128 -22.62 72.33 -2.74
CA PHE A 128 -23.22 71.86 -4.01
C PHE A 128 -24.64 71.30 -3.86
N ASP A 129 -25.39 71.74 -2.83
CA ASP A 129 -26.68 71.17 -2.40
C ASP A 129 -27.88 72.07 -2.73
N VAL A 130 -27.72 73.02 -3.66
CA VAL A 130 -28.81 73.90 -4.07
C VAL A 130 -29.75 73.16 -5.02
N SER A 131 -30.99 72.94 -4.57
CA SER A 131 -32.01 72.26 -5.35
C SER A 131 -32.68 73.18 -6.37
N ARG A 132 -33.30 72.59 -7.40
CA ARG A 132 -34.08 73.35 -8.39
C ARG A 132 -35.26 74.08 -7.75
N GLY A 133 -35.96 73.46 -6.80
CA GLY A 133 -37.08 74.08 -6.10
C GLY A 133 -36.68 75.34 -5.32
N GLU A 134 -35.49 75.36 -4.72
CA GLU A 134 -34.97 76.56 -4.05
C GLU A 134 -34.63 77.68 -5.03
N LEU A 135 -34.10 77.34 -6.20
CA LEU A 135 -33.83 78.31 -7.27
C LEU A 135 -35.13 78.85 -7.88
N GLU A 136 -36.14 78.01 -8.08
CA GLU A 136 -37.48 78.43 -8.51
C GLU A 136 -38.13 79.36 -7.48
N GLY A 137 -37.91 79.14 -6.18
CA GLY A 137 -38.31 80.08 -5.11
C GLY A 137 -37.56 81.42 -5.13
N ALA A 138 -36.50 81.53 -5.94
CA ALA A 138 -35.73 82.74 -6.23
C ALA A 138 -35.83 83.14 -7.72
N GLU A 139 -36.89 82.75 -8.43
CA GLU A 139 -37.03 82.96 -9.89
C GLU A 139 -37.00 84.43 -10.31
N GLU A 140 -37.36 85.36 -9.43
CA GLU A 140 -37.24 86.80 -9.68
C GLU A 140 -35.78 87.22 -9.95
N GLY A 141 -34.81 86.43 -9.47
CA GLY A 141 -33.40 86.55 -9.82
C GLY A 141 -33.13 86.39 -11.31
N ARG A 142 -34.03 85.79 -12.09
CA ARG A 142 -33.95 85.69 -13.56
C ARG A 142 -34.37 86.97 -14.29
N LYS A 143 -35.05 87.89 -13.60
CA LYS A 143 -35.57 89.13 -14.15
C LYS A 143 -34.73 90.35 -13.75
N VAL A 144 -33.67 90.16 -12.98
CA VAL A 144 -32.74 91.24 -12.64
C VAL A 144 -31.87 91.58 -13.85
N CYS A 145 -31.49 92.86 -13.95
CA CYS A 145 -30.57 93.35 -14.97
C CYS A 145 -29.09 93.10 -14.63
N GLU A 146 -28.77 92.86 -13.34
CA GLU A 146 -27.44 92.54 -12.82
C GLU A 146 -26.99 91.15 -13.33
N LYS A 147 -25.92 91.12 -14.13
CA LYS A 147 -25.54 89.95 -14.94
C LYS A 147 -24.89 88.83 -14.13
N GLY A 148 -24.18 89.15 -13.06
CA GLY A 148 -23.57 88.21 -12.11
C GLY A 148 -24.61 87.34 -11.43
N THR A 149 -25.72 87.90 -10.95
CA THR A 149 -26.85 87.15 -10.38
C THR A 149 -27.45 86.19 -11.39
N LEU A 150 -27.64 86.62 -12.64
CA LEU A 150 -28.11 85.74 -13.70
C LEU A 150 -27.12 84.58 -13.94
N ALA A 151 -25.81 84.86 -13.99
CA ALA A 151 -24.79 83.83 -14.17
C ALA A 151 -24.75 82.83 -13.00
N LYS A 152 -24.79 83.29 -11.74
CA LYS A 152 -24.88 82.46 -10.54
C LYS A 152 -26.13 81.57 -10.59
N TYR A 153 -27.29 82.16 -10.90
CA TYR A 153 -28.56 81.44 -10.98
C TYR A 153 -28.50 80.31 -11.99
N TYR A 154 -28.07 80.59 -13.23
CA TYR A 154 -28.03 79.58 -14.29
C TYR A 154 -26.94 78.53 -14.08
N GLN A 155 -25.82 78.88 -13.44
CA GLN A 155 -24.79 77.91 -13.03
C GLN A 155 -25.32 76.94 -11.97
N MET A 156 -25.97 77.44 -10.91
CA MET A 156 -26.59 76.59 -9.90
C MET A 156 -27.72 75.75 -10.49
N MET A 157 -28.52 76.33 -11.39
CA MET A 157 -29.60 75.62 -12.07
C MET A 157 -29.06 74.47 -12.93
N SER A 158 -27.92 74.66 -13.60
CA SER A 158 -27.23 73.59 -14.31
C SER A 158 -26.88 72.44 -13.36
N MET A 159 -26.27 72.72 -12.21
CA MET A 159 -25.93 71.68 -11.23
C MET A 159 -27.18 71.01 -10.66
N ALA A 160 -28.24 71.76 -10.39
CA ALA A 160 -29.51 71.22 -9.91
C ALA A 160 -30.11 70.22 -10.93
N TYR A 161 -30.14 70.56 -12.22
CA TYR A 161 -30.57 69.62 -13.26
C TYR A 161 -29.65 68.41 -13.37
N TYR A 162 -28.34 68.57 -13.18
CA TYR A 162 -27.41 67.45 -13.17
C TYR A 162 -27.71 66.48 -12.02
N CYS A 163 -27.91 67.01 -10.82
CA CYS A 163 -28.31 66.25 -9.64
C CYS A 163 -29.73 65.66 -9.74
N GLU A 164 -30.56 66.10 -10.69
CA GLU A 164 -31.84 65.46 -11.00
C GLU A 164 -31.68 64.34 -12.06
N GLY A 165 -30.47 64.13 -12.58
CA GLY A 165 -30.18 63.19 -13.67
C GLY A 165 -30.56 63.72 -15.06
N ASN A 166 -30.87 65.01 -15.20
CA ASN A 166 -31.21 65.65 -16.47
C ASN A 166 -29.97 66.31 -17.09
N GLU A 167 -29.06 65.49 -17.62
CA GLU A 167 -27.79 65.92 -18.23
C GLU A 167 -27.99 66.91 -19.39
N VAL A 168 -29.05 66.72 -20.18
CA VAL A 168 -29.35 67.55 -21.36
C VAL A 168 -29.74 68.96 -20.94
N GLU A 169 -30.67 69.09 -20.00
CA GLU A 169 -31.08 70.41 -19.52
C GLU A 169 -29.99 71.05 -18.67
N SER A 170 -29.23 70.25 -17.91
CA SER A 170 -28.06 70.72 -17.18
C SER A 170 -27.03 71.38 -18.11
N LEU A 171 -26.69 70.73 -19.22
CA LEU A 171 -25.80 71.28 -20.24
C LEU A 171 -26.40 72.53 -20.90
N ASN A 172 -27.70 72.53 -21.19
CA ASN A 172 -28.40 73.67 -21.77
C ASN A 172 -28.34 74.92 -20.86
N GLN A 173 -28.60 74.76 -19.57
CA GLN A 173 -28.49 75.85 -18.60
C GLN A 173 -27.04 76.35 -18.49
N PHE A 174 -26.06 75.46 -18.57
CA PHE A 174 -24.66 75.84 -18.55
C PHE A 174 -24.25 76.60 -19.81
N GLU A 175 -24.33 75.97 -20.99
CA GLU A 175 -23.79 76.51 -22.23
C GLU A 175 -24.65 77.66 -22.80
N ASN A 176 -25.97 77.50 -22.80
CA ASN A 176 -26.86 78.44 -23.49
C ASN A 176 -27.38 79.56 -22.60
N LYS A 177 -27.28 79.43 -21.27
CA LYS A 177 -27.70 80.47 -20.32
C LYS A 177 -26.51 81.06 -19.56
N ALA A 178 -25.82 80.30 -18.71
CA ALA A 178 -24.73 80.82 -17.90
C ALA A 178 -23.55 81.31 -18.76
N MET A 179 -23.02 80.44 -19.63
CA MET A 179 -21.92 80.78 -20.53
C MET A 179 -22.32 81.85 -21.55
N ARG A 180 -23.58 81.88 -22.02
CA ARG A 180 -24.04 82.97 -22.89
C ARG A 180 -23.96 84.34 -22.23
N ILE A 181 -24.22 84.44 -20.93
CA ILE A 181 -24.07 85.70 -20.18
C ILE A 181 -22.59 86.08 -20.11
N VAL A 182 -21.73 85.14 -19.74
CA VAL A 182 -20.28 85.37 -19.62
C VAL A 182 -19.64 85.72 -20.97
N ASP A 183 -20.02 85.02 -22.05
CA ASP A 183 -19.36 85.12 -23.35
C ASP A 183 -19.95 86.21 -24.25
N LYS A 184 -21.23 86.60 -24.06
CA LYS A 184 -21.95 87.52 -24.95
C LYS A 184 -22.39 88.82 -24.30
N THR A 185 -21.97 89.10 -23.07
CA THR A 185 -22.25 90.36 -22.39
C THR A 185 -20.98 91.02 -21.88
N SER A 186 -21.10 92.16 -21.20
CA SER A 186 -19.98 92.89 -20.61
C SER A 186 -19.47 92.30 -19.29
N LEU A 187 -20.11 91.26 -18.73
CA LEU A 187 -19.70 90.64 -17.46
C LEU A 187 -18.36 89.91 -17.62
N GLN A 188 -17.36 90.19 -16.77
CA GLN A 188 -16.20 89.32 -16.63
C GLN A 188 -16.47 88.29 -15.53
N ALA A 189 -16.26 87.00 -15.82
CA ALA A 189 -16.48 85.96 -14.81
C ALA A 189 -15.63 86.15 -13.54
N ALA A 190 -14.48 86.81 -13.63
CA ALA A 190 -13.60 87.12 -12.50
C ALA A 190 -14.21 88.15 -11.52
N ASP A 191 -15.18 88.95 -11.97
CA ASP A 191 -15.87 89.94 -11.13
C ASP A 191 -16.87 89.26 -10.17
N VAL A 192 -17.19 87.99 -10.40
CA VAL A 192 -18.10 87.19 -9.57
C VAL A 192 -17.33 86.15 -8.77
N GLU A 193 -17.31 86.30 -7.44
CA GLU A 193 -16.62 85.37 -6.54
C GLU A 193 -17.06 83.91 -6.76
N GLY A 194 -16.08 83.01 -6.96
CA GLY A 194 -16.29 81.57 -7.15
C GLY A 194 -16.71 81.14 -8.56
N LEU A 195 -17.22 82.04 -9.40
CA LEU A 195 -17.75 81.71 -10.73
C LEU A 195 -16.69 81.13 -11.70
N PRO A 196 -15.44 81.64 -11.76
CA PRO A 196 -14.42 81.07 -12.64
C PRO A 196 -14.09 79.60 -12.33
N GLY A 197 -14.07 79.24 -11.05
CA GLY A 197 -13.81 77.88 -10.59
C GLY A 197 -14.93 76.92 -11.01
N GLU A 198 -16.18 77.34 -10.83
CA GLU A 198 -17.36 76.59 -11.21
C GLU A 198 -17.46 76.39 -12.72
N ILE A 199 -17.23 77.45 -13.52
CA ILE A 199 -17.19 77.35 -14.98
C ILE A 199 -16.11 76.37 -15.44
N LYS A 200 -14.90 76.45 -14.86
CA LYS A 200 -13.80 75.54 -15.21
C LYS A 200 -14.18 74.09 -14.90
N ARG A 201 -14.81 73.84 -13.74
CA ARG A 201 -15.25 72.51 -13.31
C ARG A 201 -16.34 71.95 -14.23
N SER A 202 -17.38 72.74 -14.52
CA SER A 202 -18.45 72.34 -15.45
C SER A 202 -17.93 72.08 -16.86
N LYS A 203 -17.03 72.92 -17.40
CA LYS A 203 -16.38 72.66 -18.71
C LYS A 203 -15.63 71.33 -18.73
N ALA A 204 -14.83 71.04 -17.69
CA ALA A 204 -14.10 69.78 -17.59
C ALA A 204 -15.06 68.59 -17.48
N HIS A 205 -16.08 68.71 -16.64
CA HIS A 205 -17.08 67.68 -16.42
C HIS A 205 -17.86 67.34 -17.69
N PHE A 206 -18.50 68.32 -18.35
CA PHE A 206 -19.30 68.07 -19.55
C PHE A 206 -18.46 67.56 -20.73
N LYS A 207 -17.18 67.96 -20.81
CA LYS A 207 -16.25 67.39 -21.80
C LYS A 207 -16.05 65.89 -21.59
N VAL A 208 -15.79 65.46 -20.35
CA VAL A 208 -15.59 64.04 -20.02
C VAL A 208 -16.91 63.27 -20.13
N LEU A 209 -18.03 63.86 -19.71
CA LEU A 209 -19.36 63.28 -19.85
C LEU A 209 -19.72 63.00 -21.31
N GLY A 210 -19.39 63.91 -22.23
CA GLY A 210 -19.56 63.69 -23.67
C GLY A 210 -18.72 62.53 -24.20
N GLN A 211 -17.49 62.35 -23.70
CA GLN A 211 -16.64 61.20 -24.03
C GLN A 211 -17.21 59.89 -23.49
N LEU A 212 -17.71 59.91 -22.26
CA LEU A 212 -18.35 58.77 -21.62
C LEU A 212 -19.60 58.34 -22.38
N ASN A 213 -20.47 59.29 -22.74
CA ASN A 213 -21.70 59.00 -23.47
C ASN A 213 -21.41 58.40 -24.85
N LYS A 214 -20.31 58.82 -25.51
CA LYS A 214 -19.84 58.19 -26.75
C LYS A 214 -19.33 56.77 -26.53
N ALA A 215 -18.49 56.55 -25.51
CA ALA A 215 -17.93 55.23 -25.20
C ALA A 215 -19.01 54.24 -24.74
N TRP A 216 -19.96 54.69 -23.91
CA TRP A 216 -21.12 53.93 -23.48
C TRP A 216 -21.96 53.51 -24.68
N LYS A 217 -22.25 54.44 -25.60
CA LYS A 217 -22.97 54.12 -26.83
C LYS A 217 -22.22 53.07 -27.66
N THR A 218 -20.91 53.20 -27.87
CA THR A 218 -20.12 52.19 -28.57
C THR A 218 -20.23 50.82 -27.90
N TYR A 219 -20.15 50.77 -26.57
CA TYR A 219 -20.33 49.53 -25.83
C TYR A 219 -21.74 48.95 -26.00
N MET A 220 -22.79 49.76 -25.89
CA MET A 220 -24.17 49.30 -26.08
C MET A 220 -24.46 48.84 -27.53
N ASP A 221 -23.83 49.46 -28.53
CA ASP A 221 -24.04 49.15 -29.95
C ASP A 221 -23.27 47.88 -30.39
N SER A 222 -22.12 47.58 -29.77
CA SER A 222 -21.20 46.50 -30.21
C SER A 222 -21.03 45.36 -29.22
N ASP A 223 -21.48 45.55 -27.98
CA ASP A 223 -21.18 44.72 -26.80
C ASP A 223 -19.67 44.58 -26.48
N VAL A 224 -18.81 45.35 -27.16
CA VAL A 224 -17.37 45.41 -26.92
C VAL A 224 -17.02 46.75 -26.28
N SER A 225 -16.48 46.70 -25.07
CA SER A 225 -16.11 47.94 -24.37
C SER A 225 -14.83 48.54 -24.96
N PRO A 226 -14.84 49.83 -25.34
CA PRO A 226 -13.61 50.55 -25.69
C PRO A 226 -12.77 50.91 -24.46
N GLY A 227 -13.22 50.60 -23.25
CA GLY A 227 -12.65 51.09 -22.00
C GLY A 227 -12.98 52.56 -21.74
N PHE A 228 -12.50 53.08 -20.60
CA PHE A 228 -12.68 54.49 -20.26
C PHE A 228 -11.56 55.01 -19.34
N GLU A 229 -10.48 55.51 -19.93
CA GLU A 229 -9.33 56.04 -19.19
C GLU A 229 -9.58 57.36 -18.45
N PRO A 230 -10.30 58.36 -19.00
CA PRO A 230 -10.48 59.65 -18.32
C PRO A 230 -11.06 59.51 -16.91
N GLU A 231 -10.56 60.32 -15.98
CA GLU A 231 -11.12 60.37 -14.62
C GLU A 231 -12.40 61.22 -14.64
N MET A 232 -13.50 60.61 -14.20
CA MET A 232 -14.80 61.26 -14.10
C MET A 232 -14.93 61.95 -12.74
N PRO A 233 -15.13 63.27 -12.66
CA PRO A 233 -15.43 63.94 -11.40
C PRO A 233 -16.64 63.30 -10.72
N LEU A 234 -16.51 62.92 -9.46
CA LEU A 234 -17.60 62.35 -8.67
C LEU A 234 -18.43 63.49 -8.06
N TYR A 235 -19.69 63.58 -8.48
CA TYR A 235 -20.72 64.36 -7.78
C TYR A 235 -21.65 63.40 -7.07
N THR A 236 -21.65 63.43 -5.74
CA THR A 236 -22.42 62.47 -4.93
C THR A 236 -23.92 62.55 -5.14
N CYS A 237 -24.43 63.68 -5.64
CA CYS A 237 -25.84 63.82 -5.98
C CYS A 237 -26.28 62.99 -7.21
N TYR A 238 -25.37 62.63 -8.14
CA TYR A 238 -25.70 61.83 -9.32
C TYR A 238 -24.50 61.00 -9.77
N THR A 239 -24.49 59.70 -9.41
CA THR A 239 -23.32 58.82 -9.54
C THR A 239 -23.37 57.87 -10.75
N ILE A 240 -24.48 57.85 -11.51
CA ILE A 240 -24.69 56.98 -12.68
C ILE A 240 -23.56 57.10 -13.73
N PRO A 241 -23.06 58.30 -14.08
CA PRO A 241 -21.94 58.42 -15.02
C PRO A 241 -20.67 57.73 -14.52
N ASN A 242 -20.37 57.79 -13.22
CA ASN A 242 -19.22 57.10 -12.64
C ASN A 242 -19.38 55.57 -12.70
N MET A 243 -20.59 55.06 -12.47
CA MET A 243 -20.88 53.63 -12.62
C MET A 243 -20.66 53.16 -14.07
N LYS A 244 -21.13 53.92 -15.07
CA LYS A 244 -20.88 53.63 -16.49
C LYS A 244 -19.39 53.60 -16.82
N ALA A 245 -18.61 54.54 -16.28
CA ALA A 245 -17.16 54.59 -16.47
C ALA A 245 -16.47 53.32 -15.90
N TYR A 246 -16.84 52.88 -14.69
CA TYR A 246 -16.31 51.65 -14.11
C TYR A 246 -16.76 50.40 -14.86
N MET A 247 -18.00 50.37 -15.34
CA MET A 247 -18.50 49.28 -16.17
C MET A 247 -17.66 49.15 -17.45
N LEU A 248 -17.39 50.26 -18.15
CA LEU A 248 -16.54 50.23 -19.34
C LEU A 248 -15.13 49.69 -19.04
N ARG A 249 -14.52 50.05 -17.90
CA ARG A 249 -13.22 49.52 -17.47
C ARG A 249 -13.26 48.04 -17.13
N ALA A 250 -14.33 47.58 -16.48
CA ALA A 250 -14.56 46.18 -16.15
C ALA A 250 -14.60 45.34 -17.43
N MET A 251 -15.32 45.83 -18.44
CA MET A 251 -15.62 45.11 -19.68
C MET A 251 -14.45 45.07 -20.68
N VAL A 252 -13.36 45.80 -20.45
CA VAL A 252 -12.12 45.63 -21.24
C VAL A 252 -11.53 44.24 -21.02
N ASP A 253 -11.52 43.81 -19.76
CA ASP A 253 -11.04 42.50 -19.33
C ASP A 253 -11.72 42.19 -17.99
N VAL A 254 -12.83 41.46 -18.08
CA VAL A 254 -13.66 41.10 -16.92
C VAL A 254 -12.86 40.30 -15.89
N CYS A 255 -11.85 39.57 -16.35
CA CYS A 255 -11.08 38.67 -15.51
C CYS A 255 -10.01 39.42 -14.72
N LYS A 256 -9.42 40.46 -15.32
CA LYS A 256 -8.45 41.33 -14.65
C LYS A 256 -9.10 42.42 -13.82
N ASN A 257 -10.12 43.08 -14.36
CA ASN A 257 -10.68 44.32 -13.81
C ASN A 257 -12.07 44.15 -13.19
N GLY A 258 -12.79 43.05 -13.50
CA GLY A 258 -14.21 42.91 -13.19
C GLY A 258 -14.54 42.98 -11.71
N SER A 259 -13.81 42.25 -10.85
CA SER A 259 -14.07 42.23 -9.41
C SER A 259 -13.84 43.59 -8.74
N GLU A 260 -12.73 44.26 -9.06
CA GLU A 260 -12.41 45.58 -8.50
C GLU A 260 -13.42 46.64 -8.96
N MET A 261 -13.74 46.67 -10.25
CA MET A 261 -14.69 47.63 -10.79
C MET A 261 -16.12 47.36 -10.30
N LEU A 262 -16.52 46.10 -10.15
CA LEU A 262 -17.81 45.73 -9.55
C LEU A 262 -17.92 46.22 -8.11
N ALA A 263 -16.85 46.09 -7.30
CA ALA A 263 -16.84 46.63 -5.94
C ALA A 263 -17.02 48.15 -5.92
N LYS A 264 -16.37 48.88 -6.83
CA LYS A 264 -16.54 50.33 -6.99
C LYS A 264 -17.95 50.71 -7.43
N ILE A 265 -18.54 49.96 -8.36
CA ILE A 265 -19.93 50.15 -8.78
C ILE A 265 -20.88 49.94 -7.60
N LYS A 266 -20.71 48.85 -6.84
CA LYS A 266 -21.55 48.53 -5.67
C LYS A 266 -21.46 49.57 -4.57
N ALA A 267 -20.28 50.15 -4.34
CA ALA A 267 -20.11 51.27 -3.42
C ALA A 267 -20.92 52.49 -3.86
N LEU A 268 -20.88 52.83 -5.16
CA LEU A 268 -21.69 53.91 -5.70
C LEU A 268 -23.19 53.58 -5.68
N GLU A 269 -23.59 52.33 -5.91
CA GLU A 269 -25.00 51.90 -5.87
C GLU A 269 -25.60 52.09 -4.47
N ALA A 270 -24.80 51.87 -3.42
CA ALA A 270 -25.22 52.06 -2.04
C ALA A 270 -25.45 53.53 -1.67
N GLU A 271 -24.76 54.47 -2.33
CA GLU A 271 -24.86 55.91 -2.08
C GLU A 271 -25.79 56.65 -3.07
N ASN A 272 -26.17 56.00 -4.17
CA ASN A 272 -26.96 56.58 -5.24
C ASN A 272 -28.45 56.72 -4.86
N THR A 273 -29.02 57.90 -5.09
CA THR A 273 -30.44 58.20 -4.85
C THR A 273 -31.32 58.10 -6.10
N HIS A 274 -30.73 57.83 -7.27
CA HIS A 274 -31.45 57.78 -8.55
C HIS A 274 -31.76 56.35 -8.99
N ASP A 275 -32.84 56.19 -9.76
CA ASP A 275 -33.09 54.92 -10.44
C ASP A 275 -31.98 54.62 -11.44
N ILE A 276 -31.35 53.45 -11.31
CA ILE A 276 -30.30 53.00 -12.23
C ILE A 276 -30.97 52.66 -13.57
N PRO A 277 -30.51 53.25 -14.71
CA PRO A 277 -31.04 52.95 -16.02
C PRO A 277 -31.01 51.45 -16.33
N ALA A 278 -32.04 50.94 -17.00
CA ALA A 278 -32.22 49.51 -17.23
C ALA A 278 -31.04 48.87 -17.99
N ASP A 279 -30.46 49.58 -18.95
CA ASP A 279 -29.28 49.15 -19.70
C ASP A 279 -28.07 48.96 -18.78
N LEU A 280 -27.81 49.93 -17.91
CA LEU A 280 -26.73 49.83 -16.93
C LEU A 280 -27.00 48.73 -15.89
N ALA A 281 -28.22 48.64 -15.37
CA ALA A 281 -28.60 47.61 -14.41
C ALA A 281 -28.43 46.19 -14.96
N GLU A 282 -28.80 45.96 -16.22
CA GLU A 282 -28.58 44.69 -16.92
C GLU A 282 -27.08 44.36 -17.01
N LYS A 283 -26.24 45.32 -17.44
CA LYS A 283 -24.79 45.10 -17.52
C LYS A 283 -24.16 44.88 -16.14
N ILE A 284 -24.63 45.54 -15.09
CA ILE A 284 -24.20 45.29 -13.70
C ILE A 284 -24.57 43.87 -13.28
N GLY A 285 -25.81 43.44 -13.53
CA GLY A 285 -26.26 42.08 -13.23
C GLY A 285 -25.46 41.02 -14.00
N TRP A 286 -25.13 41.28 -15.27
CA TRP A 286 -24.26 40.41 -16.06
C TRP A 286 -22.85 40.36 -15.47
N LEU A 287 -22.25 41.51 -15.14
CA LEU A 287 -20.91 41.57 -14.56
C LEU A 287 -20.86 40.85 -13.21
N GLU A 288 -21.89 40.99 -12.38
CA GLU A 288 -22.03 40.23 -11.14
C GLU A 288 -22.05 38.72 -11.39
N ALA A 289 -22.85 38.27 -12.36
CA ALA A 289 -22.96 36.85 -12.70
C ALA A 289 -21.62 36.31 -13.24
N GLU A 290 -20.95 37.08 -14.09
CA GLU A 290 -19.68 36.69 -14.70
C GLU A 290 -18.54 36.66 -13.67
N VAL A 291 -18.44 37.67 -12.80
CA VAL A 291 -17.47 37.68 -11.69
C VAL A 291 -17.74 36.53 -10.71
N LYS A 292 -19.01 36.17 -10.47
CA LYS A 292 -19.36 35.03 -9.60
C LYS A 292 -18.94 33.67 -10.18
N LYS A 293 -18.83 33.53 -11.51
CA LYS A 293 -18.36 32.27 -12.13
C LYS A 293 -16.90 31.96 -11.76
N TYR A 294 -16.05 32.98 -11.75
CA TYR A 294 -14.62 32.80 -11.52
C TYR A 294 -14.24 33.05 -10.06
N ASN A 295 -14.15 31.96 -9.28
CA ASN A 295 -13.78 32.01 -7.86
C ASN A 295 -12.27 31.75 -7.62
N GLY A 296 -11.50 31.48 -8.68
CA GLY A 296 -10.08 31.17 -8.60
C GLY A 296 -9.22 32.37 -8.22
N ASN A 297 -8.37 32.22 -7.20
CA ASN A 297 -7.41 33.25 -6.82
C ASN A 297 -6.08 33.02 -7.55
N LEU A 298 -5.84 33.78 -8.62
CA LEU A 298 -4.67 33.60 -9.50
C LEU A 298 -3.33 33.79 -8.76
N ALA A 299 -3.27 34.67 -7.76
CA ALA A 299 -2.06 34.87 -6.96
C ALA A 299 -1.75 33.62 -6.10
N VAL A 300 -2.78 33.01 -5.50
CA VAL A 300 -2.65 31.75 -4.74
C VAL A 300 -2.24 30.61 -5.68
N LEU A 301 -2.84 30.52 -6.86
CA LEU A 301 -2.49 29.52 -7.87
C LEU A 301 -1.02 29.64 -8.29
N ASN A 302 -0.56 30.85 -8.65
CA ASN A 302 0.81 31.07 -9.10
C ASN A 302 1.82 30.74 -8.01
N LYS A 303 1.50 31.04 -6.74
CA LYS A 303 2.32 30.64 -5.59
C LYS A 303 2.39 29.12 -5.46
N ALA A 304 1.25 28.42 -5.54
CA ALA A 304 1.18 26.96 -5.49
C ALA A 304 1.95 26.32 -6.66
N TRP A 305 1.77 26.83 -7.88
CA TRP A 305 2.46 26.36 -9.07
C TRP A 305 3.99 26.50 -8.96
N GLY A 306 4.48 27.61 -8.40
CA GLY A 306 5.90 27.79 -8.09
C GLY A 306 6.46 26.73 -7.13
N GLN A 307 5.73 26.41 -6.06
CA GLN A 307 6.13 25.35 -5.11
C GLN A 307 6.13 23.95 -5.77
N PHE A 308 5.07 23.64 -6.51
CA PHE A 308 4.90 22.37 -7.21
C PHE A 308 5.99 22.12 -8.25
N THR A 309 6.32 23.13 -9.05
CA THR A 309 7.35 23.02 -10.09
C THR A 309 8.75 22.87 -9.48
N SER A 310 9.03 23.52 -8.35
CA SER A 310 10.33 23.49 -7.68
C SER A 310 10.58 22.22 -6.86
N SER A 311 9.56 21.71 -6.15
CA SER A 311 9.73 20.65 -5.15
C SER A 311 8.82 19.44 -5.35
N GLY A 312 7.85 19.51 -6.25
CA GLY A 312 6.79 18.52 -6.39
C GLY A 312 5.74 18.55 -5.27
N LYS A 313 5.84 19.48 -4.31
CA LYS A 313 4.92 19.63 -3.18
C LYS A 313 4.27 21.02 -3.18
N VAL A 314 3.10 21.12 -2.55
CA VAL A 314 2.36 22.38 -2.33
C VAL A 314 1.93 22.43 -0.87
N ASP A 315 1.99 23.62 -0.27
CA ASP A 315 1.45 23.85 1.07
C ASP A 315 -0.07 23.55 1.10
N PRO A 316 -0.53 22.59 1.93
CA PRO A 316 -1.94 22.20 2.00
C PRO A 316 -2.92 23.35 2.34
N SER A 317 -2.43 24.45 2.93
CA SER A 317 -3.25 25.63 3.24
C SER A 317 -3.58 26.50 2.01
N LEU A 318 -2.86 26.34 0.89
CA LEU A 318 -3.11 27.09 -0.33
C LEU A 318 -4.30 26.50 -1.10
N LYS A 319 -5.45 27.17 -1.02
CA LYS A 319 -6.67 26.79 -1.77
C LYS A 319 -6.59 27.26 -3.22
N TYR A 320 -5.80 26.55 -4.04
CA TYR A 320 -5.60 26.88 -5.45
C TYR A 320 -6.64 26.24 -6.39
N MET A 321 -7.51 25.36 -5.90
CA MET A 321 -8.60 24.81 -6.72
C MET A 321 -9.75 25.81 -6.79
N GLY A 322 -10.14 26.14 -8.02
CA GLY A 322 -11.22 27.07 -8.34
C GLY A 322 -11.45 27.12 -9.86
N GLU A 323 -12.41 27.93 -10.27
CA GLU A 323 -12.63 28.28 -11.67
C GLU A 323 -11.85 29.53 -12.03
N TYR A 324 -10.94 29.37 -12.97
CA TYR A 324 -10.09 30.43 -13.49
C TYR A 324 -10.58 30.86 -14.86
N CYS A 325 -10.53 32.17 -15.09
CA CYS A 325 -10.82 32.72 -16.40
C CYS A 325 -9.75 32.33 -17.43
N GLU A 326 -8.47 32.44 -17.06
CA GLU A 326 -7.36 31.97 -17.91
C GLU A 326 -7.35 30.42 -17.96
N LYS A 327 -7.47 29.85 -19.16
CA LYS A 327 -7.60 28.39 -19.32
C LYS A 327 -6.30 27.64 -19.09
N ASP A 328 -5.14 28.28 -19.24
CA ASP A 328 -3.86 27.68 -18.82
C ASP A 328 -3.75 27.63 -17.28
N ALA A 329 -4.26 28.65 -16.58
CA ALA A 329 -4.37 28.64 -15.12
C ALA A 329 -5.27 27.49 -14.64
N GLN A 330 -6.41 27.27 -15.31
CA GLN A 330 -7.28 26.12 -15.02
C GLN A 330 -6.53 24.78 -15.20
N ILE A 331 -5.77 24.64 -16.29
CA ILE A 331 -4.98 23.44 -16.57
C ILE A 331 -3.87 23.24 -15.53
N LYS A 332 -3.20 24.32 -15.07
CA LYS A 332 -2.20 24.24 -13.98
C LYS A 332 -2.81 23.72 -12.69
N ALA A 333 -3.99 24.21 -12.31
CA ALA A 333 -4.70 23.75 -11.12
C ALA A 333 -5.02 22.24 -11.21
N TYR A 334 -5.60 21.78 -12.32
CA TYR A 334 -5.89 20.36 -12.55
C TYR A 334 -4.63 19.50 -12.60
N THR A 335 -3.57 19.98 -13.25
CA THR A 335 -2.29 19.24 -13.32
C THR A 335 -1.70 19.04 -11.94
N MET A 336 -1.72 20.06 -11.08
CA MET A 336 -1.25 19.94 -9.70
C MET A 336 -2.11 18.98 -8.88
N ALA A 337 -3.43 19.17 -8.90
CA ALA A 337 -4.35 18.31 -8.16
C ALA A 337 -4.20 16.84 -8.58
N GLY A 338 -4.21 16.60 -9.89
CA GLY A 338 -4.01 15.27 -10.46
C GLY A 338 -2.64 14.68 -10.15
N THR A 339 -1.57 15.47 -10.06
CA THR A 339 -0.24 14.93 -9.71
C THR A 339 -0.11 14.65 -8.22
N LEU A 340 -0.56 15.56 -7.37
CA LEU A 340 -0.46 15.44 -5.91
C LEU A 340 -1.35 14.32 -5.37
N ASP A 341 -2.44 14.00 -6.06
CA ASP A 341 -3.38 12.95 -5.70
C ASP A 341 -3.71 12.06 -6.92
N TYR A 342 -2.68 11.57 -7.58
CA TYR A 342 -2.81 10.81 -8.84
C TYR A 342 -3.60 9.52 -8.69
N CYS A 343 -3.55 8.91 -7.50
CA CYS A 343 -4.28 7.69 -7.21
C CYS A 343 -5.81 7.86 -7.21
N ASN A 344 -6.31 9.00 -6.71
CA ASN A 344 -7.75 9.19 -6.55
C ASN A 344 -8.37 10.00 -7.69
N ILE A 345 -7.66 11.04 -8.17
CA ILE A 345 -8.19 12.00 -9.14
C ILE A 345 -7.30 12.20 -10.37
N GLY A 346 -6.19 11.46 -10.52
CA GLY A 346 -5.24 11.65 -11.61
C GLY A 346 -5.90 11.53 -13.00
N GLU A 347 -6.63 10.44 -13.22
CA GLU A 347 -7.34 10.19 -14.49
C GLU A 347 -8.48 11.19 -14.73
N GLU A 348 -9.26 11.50 -13.68
CA GLU A 348 -10.31 12.53 -13.75
C GLU A 348 -9.72 13.89 -14.16
N MET A 349 -8.60 14.29 -13.56
CA MET A 349 -7.94 15.56 -13.87
C MET A 349 -7.34 15.57 -15.27
N LEU A 350 -6.79 14.45 -15.77
CA LEU A 350 -6.38 14.33 -17.17
C LEU A 350 -7.58 14.50 -18.13
N GLY A 351 -8.73 13.91 -17.80
CA GLY A 351 -9.98 14.10 -18.55
C GLY A 351 -10.42 15.58 -18.57
N LYS A 352 -10.35 16.27 -17.42
CA LYS A 352 -10.65 17.71 -17.33
C LYS A 352 -9.66 18.57 -18.10
N ILE A 353 -8.36 18.26 -18.05
CA ILE A 353 -7.32 18.94 -18.85
C ILE A 353 -7.62 18.78 -20.34
N ALA A 354 -7.90 17.55 -20.78
CA ALA A 354 -8.23 17.26 -22.18
C ALA A 354 -9.50 17.98 -22.63
N ALA A 355 -10.53 18.05 -21.79
CA ALA A 355 -11.76 18.80 -22.07
C ALA A 355 -11.47 20.29 -22.27
N VAL A 356 -10.71 20.92 -21.36
CA VAL A 356 -10.33 22.34 -21.47
C VAL A 356 -9.46 22.58 -22.72
N GLN A 357 -8.52 21.68 -23.04
CA GLN A 357 -7.70 21.79 -24.23
C GLN A 357 -8.53 21.66 -25.53
N LYS A 358 -9.49 20.74 -25.56
CA LYS A 358 -10.36 20.50 -26.71
C LYS A 358 -11.31 21.68 -26.97
N GLU A 359 -11.87 22.24 -25.91
CA GLU A 359 -12.87 23.32 -26.00
C GLU A 359 -12.23 24.68 -26.29
N TYR A 360 -11.10 25.00 -25.65
CA TYR A 360 -10.53 26.35 -25.66
C TYR A 360 -9.17 26.51 -26.35
N ASN A 361 -8.47 25.40 -26.65
CA ASN A 361 -7.13 25.37 -27.28
C ASN A 361 -6.13 26.41 -26.70
N PRO A 362 -5.91 26.46 -25.37
CA PRO A 362 -5.05 27.46 -24.74
C PRO A 362 -3.57 27.25 -25.06
N THR A 363 -2.81 28.33 -25.14
CA THR A 363 -1.34 28.26 -25.31
C THR A 363 -0.69 27.89 -23.98
N LEU A 364 -0.02 26.73 -23.94
CA LEU A 364 0.68 26.23 -22.75
C LEU A 364 2.21 26.35 -22.88
N ASP A 365 2.86 26.81 -21.81
CA ASP A 365 4.32 26.83 -21.70
C ASP A 365 4.93 25.41 -21.62
N ALA A 366 6.26 25.34 -21.82
CA ALA A 366 6.98 24.06 -21.84
C ALA A 366 6.93 23.32 -20.49
N THR A 367 6.96 24.06 -19.39
CA THR A 367 6.93 23.51 -18.02
C THR A 367 5.59 22.82 -17.74
N THR A 368 4.49 23.47 -18.10
CA THR A 368 3.12 22.97 -17.95
C THR A 368 2.93 21.71 -18.79
N LYS A 369 3.36 21.73 -20.06
CA LYS A 369 3.34 20.54 -20.93
C LYS A 369 4.14 19.37 -20.35
N ALA A 370 5.33 19.62 -19.80
CA ALA A 370 6.15 18.58 -19.18
C ALA A 370 5.48 17.97 -17.94
N LYS A 371 4.80 18.79 -17.11
CA LYS A 371 4.08 18.31 -15.93
C LYS A 371 2.83 17.50 -16.28
N ILE A 372 2.08 17.89 -17.32
CA ILE A 372 0.96 17.09 -17.83
C ILE A 372 1.47 15.71 -18.26
N LYS A 373 2.55 15.64 -19.05
CA LYS A 373 3.16 14.36 -19.45
C LYS A 373 3.64 13.52 -18.27
N ALA A 374 4.15 14.16 -17.21
CA ALA A 374 4.54 13.45 -16.00
C ALA A 374 3.32 12.82 -15.29
N LEU A 375 2.20 13.54 -15.23
CA LEU A 375 0.93 13.00 -14.72
C LEU A 375 0.41 11.85 -15.59
N GLU A 376 0.39 12.01 -16.92
CA GLU A 376 0.03 10.94 -17.85
C GLU A 376 0.87 9.68 -17.61
N LYS A 377 2.19 9.85 -17.45
CA LYS A 377 3.11 8.76 -17.15
C LYS A 377 2.78 8.08 -15.82
N LEU A 378 2.52 8.83 -14.75
CA LEU A 378 2.15 8.27 -13.44
C LEU A 378 0.90 7.40 -13.53
N VAL A 379 -0.16 7.90 -14.19
CA VAL A 379 -1.42 7.17 -14.37
C VAL A 379 -1.22 5.90 -15.22
N THR A 380 -0.44 6.02 -16.31
CA THR A 380 -0.23 4.89 -17.23
C THR A 380 0.68 3.80 -16.64
N GLU A 381 1.74 4.17 -15.92
CA GLU A 381 2.64 3.23 -15.25
C GLU A 381 1.95 2.52 -14.08
N ASP A 382 1.02 3.19 -13.37
CA ASP A 382 0.21 2.56 -12.34
C ASP A 382 -0.72 1.50 -12.92
N ALA A 383 -1.46 1.85 -13.97
CA ALA A 383 -2.34 0.91 -14.69
C ALA A 383 -1.56 -0.32 -15.21
N ALA A 384 -0.36 -0.11 -15.77
CA ALA A 384 0.49 -1.21 -16.23
C ALA A 384 0.97 -2.12 -15.09
N ARG A 385 1.35 -1.54 -13.94
CA ARG A 385 1.72 -2.30 -12.74
C ARG A 385 0.55 -3.11 -12.19
N GLN A 386 -0.65 -2.55 -12.20
CA GLN A 386 -1.87 -3.23 -11.74
C GLN A 386 -2.25 -4.38 -12.68
N ALA A 387 -2.16 -4.19 -14.00
CA ALA A 387 -2.41 -5.27 -14.96
C ALA A 387 -1.47 -6.47 -14.76
N LYS A 388 -0.17 -6.23 -14.55
CA LYS A 388 0.79 -7.30 -14.22
C LYS A 388 0.45 -8.02 -12.93
N LEU A 389 0.00 -7.28 -11.91
CA LEU A 389 -0.40 -7.88 -10.64
C LEU A 389 -1.63 -8.77 -10.81
N GLU A 390 -2.64 -8.33 -11.56
CA GLU A 390 -3.86 -9.10 -11.79
C GLU A 390 -3.59 -10.37 -12.61
N GLU A 391 -2.66 -10.33 -13.57
CA GLU A 391 -2.18 -11.53 -14.27
C GLU A 391 -1.53 -12.53 -13.31
N ALA A 392 -0.63 -12.05 -12.43
CA ALA A 392 -0.02 -12.88 -11.40
C ALA A 392 -1.06 -13.41 -10.39
N TRP A 393 -2.05 -12.60 -10.00
CA TRP A 393 -3.12 -13.02 -9.11
C TRP A 393 -3.96 -14.14 -9.73
N ALA A 394 -4.30 -14.01 -11.01
CA ALA A 394 -5.06 -15.04 -11.74
C ALA A 394 -4.30 -16.37 -11.87
N GLU A 395 -2.97 -16.34 -12.02
CA GLU A 395 -2.12 -17.55 -11.97
C GLU A 395 -2.05 -18.14 -10.55
N PHE A 396 -1.91 -17.28 -9.54
CA PHE A 396 -1.74 -17.66 -8.14
C PHE A 396 -2.99 -18.30 -7.53
N VAL A 397 -4.18 -17.73 -7.76
CA VAL A 397 -5.43 -18.16 -7.11
C VAL A 397 -5.69 -19.68 -7.23
N PRO A 398 -5.56 -20.33 -8.40
CA PRO A 398 -5.78 -21.77 -8.52
C PRO A 398 -4.62 -22.64 -8.00
N GLN A 399 -3.39 -22.13 -7.96
CA GLN A 399 -2.18 -22.96 -7.71
C GLN A 399 -1.52 -22.73 -6.35
N ASP A 400 -1.88 -21.66 -5.63
CA ASP A 400 -1.24 -21.22 -4.38
C ASP A 400 0.27 -20.94 -4.49
N THR A 401 0.78 -20.77 -5.72
CA THR A 401 2.20 -20.56 -6.00
C THR A 401 2.39 -19.71 -7.25
N LEU A 402 3.60 -19.18 -7.42
CA LEU A 402 4.05 -18.47 -8.61
C LEU A 402 5.50 -18.83 -8.91
N ASN A 403 5.85 -18.84 -10.21
CA ASN A 403 7.22 -19.10 -10.65
C ASN A 403 8.20 -17.97 -10.24
N SER A 404 7.74 -16.72 -10.24
CA SER A 404 8.52 -15.56 -9.83
C SER A 404 7.62 -14.40 -9.42
N ILE A 405 8.11 -13.56 -8.50
CA ILE A 405 7.44 -12.31 -8.11
C ILE A 405 8.08 -11.16 -8.88
N ASP A 406 7.43 -10.74 -9.97
CA ASP A 406 7.84 -9.60 -10.82
C ASP A 406 6.73 -8.53 -10.86
N PHE A 407 6.26 -8.14 -9.67
CA PHE A 407 5.27 -7.08 -9.49
C PHE A 407 5.70 -6.14 -8.35
N ALA A 408 5.16 -4.93 -8.36
CA ALA A 408 5.46 -3.91 -7.35
C ALA A 408 4.79 -4.24 -6.00
N PHE A 409 5.06 -3.44 -4.98
CA PHE A 409 4.42 -3.57 -3.66
C PHE A 409 3.74 -2.27 -3.20
N GLU A 410 3.66 -1.27 -4.07
CA GLU A 410 2.97 -0.01 -3.83
C GLU A 410 1.97 0.20 -4.96
N TYR A 411 0.69 0.23 -4.57
CA TYR A 411 -0.44 0.41 -5.47
C TYR A 411 -1.38 1.48 -4.90
N CYS A 412 -2.07 2.17 -5.80
CA CYS A 412 -3.16 3.07 -5.45
C CYS A 412 -4.31 2.29 -4.81
N ASP A 413 -4.69 1.16 -5.41
CA ASP A 413 -5.61 0.21 -4.81
C ASP A 413 -4.94 -0.58 -3.67
N LYS A 414 -5.53 -0.48 -2.47
CA LYS A 414 -5.02 -1.16 -1.27
C LYS A 414 -5.37 -2.64 -1.24
N GLU A 415 -6.42 -3.08 -1.94
CA GLU A 415 -6.67 -4.51 -2.13
C GLU A 415 -5.57 -5.13 -3.00
N ALA A 416 -5.20 -4.49 -4.11
CA ALA A 416 -4.07 -4.89 -4.94
C ALA A 416 -2.76 -5.02 -4.14
N GLN A 417 -2.46 -4.04 -3.27
CA GLN A 417 -1.29 -4.11 -2.39
C GLN A 417 -1.35 -5.30 -1.42
N ILE A 418 -2.53 -5.64 -0.90
CA ILE A 418 -2.74 -6.83 -0.07
C ILE A 418 -2.54 -8.12 -0.88
N ARG A 419 -3.06 -8.21 -2.11
CA ARG A 419 -2.83 -9.35 -3.01
C ARG A 419 -1.34 -9.59 -3.25
N ALA A 420 -0.57 -8.53 -3.51
CA ALA A 420 0.89 -8.60 -3.66
C ALA A 420 1.57 -9.19 -2.40
N TYR A 421 1.17 -8.74 -1.20
CA TYR A 421 1.69 -9.28 0.05
C TYR A 421 1.25 -10.72 0.32
N ILE A 422 0.03 -11.09 -0.05
CA ILE A 422 -0.45 -12.48 0.07
C ILE A 422 0.39 -13.40 -0.80
N MET A 423 0.60 -13.04 -2.07
CA MET A 423 1.41 -13.84 -3.00
C MET A 423 2.87 -13.96 -2.53
N ASP A 424 3.51 -12.84 -2.14
CA ASP A 424 4.89 -12.89 -1.62
C ASP A 424 4.98 -13.64 -0.30
N GLY A 425 4.00 -13.44 0.59
CA GLY A 425 3.90 -14.14 1.86
C GLY A 425 3.67 -15.63 1.67
N ARG A 426 2.96 -16.06 0.62
CA ARG A 426 2.68 -17.47 0.35
C ARG A 426 3.86 -18.17 -0.31
N VAL A 427 4.37 -17.60 -1.40
CA VAL A 427 5.53 -18.12 -2.14
C VAL A 427 6.77 -18.15 -1.25
N ASN A 428 6.94 -17.14 -0.39
CA ASN A 428 8.06 -17.03 0.54
C ASN A 428 7.64 -17.22 2.01
N ALA A 429 6.69 -18.12 2.28
CA ALA A 429 6.10 -18.31 3.62
C ALA A 429 7.13 -18.47 4.75
N CYS A 430 8.22 -19.18 4.50
CA CYS A 430 9.28 -19.39 5.48
C CYS A 430 10.09 -18.14 5.85
N TYR A 431 10.22 -17.17 4.95
CA TYR A 431 11.12 -16.02 5.14
C TYR A 431 10.38 -14.71 5.34
N LYS A 432 9.24 -14.56 4.67
CA LYS A 432 8.47 -13.32 4.62
C LYS A 432 7.03 -13.48 5.09
N GLY A 433 6.56 -14.70 5.35
CA GLY A 433 5.17 -14.95 5.73
C GLY A 433 4.68 -14.09 6.90
N GLU A 434 5.40 -14.10 8.02
CA GLU A 434 5.05 -13.26 9.19
C GLU A 434 5.16 -11.77 8.89
N GLN A 435 6.22 -11.35 8.20
CA GLN A 435 6.39 -9.96 7.79
C GLN A 435 5.20 -9.48 6.93
N ARG A 436 4.77 -10.29 5.96
CA ARG A 436 3.65 -9.94 5.07
C ARG A 436 2.31 -9.96 5.78
N LEU A 437 2.09 -10.86 6.74
CA LEU A 437 0.91 -10.77 7.60
C LEU A 437 0.89 -9.45 8.39
N ALA A 438 2.03 -9.05 8.97
CA ALA A 438 2.13 -7.77 9.67
C ALA A 438 1.93 -6.56 8.73
N ASP A 439 2.47 -6.60 7.51
CA ASP A 439 2.26 -5.57 6.49
C ASP A 439 0.77 -5.45 6.12
N ILE A 440 0.09 -6.59 5.93
CA ILE A 440 -1.36 -6.63 5.65
C ILE A 440 -2.15 -6.08 6.83
N ASP A 441 -1.86 -6.50 8.07
CA ASP A 441 -2.54 -6.02 9.27
C ASP A 441 -2.39 -4.51 9.44
N LYS A 442 -1.19 -3.98 9.19
CA LYS A 442 -0.93 -2.54 9.18
C LYS A 442 -1.77 -1.82 8.12
N LEU A 443 -1.83 -2.36 6.90
CA LEU A 443 -2.62 -1.78 5.81
C LEU A 443 -4.13 -1.79 6.13
N MET A 444 -4.63 -2.89 6.69
CA MET A 444 -6.01 -3.06 7.13
C MET A 444 -6.38 -2.07 8.24
N ALA A 445 -5.46 -1.82 9.18
CA ALA A 445 -5.67 -0.84 10.24
C ALA A 445 -5.68 0.61 9.72
N SER A 446 -4.77 0.96 8.81
CA SER A 446 -4.62 2.33 8.33
C SER A 446 -5.63 2.73 7.25
N ALA A 447 -5.94 1.85 6.31
CA ALA A 447 -6.72 2.17 5.11
C ALA A 447 -8.11 1.51 5.05
N LYS A 448 -8.34 0.44 5.82
CA LYS A 448 -9.61 -0.31 5.87
C LYS A 448 -10.20 -0.63 4.48
N PRO A 449 -9.43 -1.18 3.53
CA PRO A 449 -9.96 -1.53 2.22
C PRO A 449 -11.04 -2.61 2.32
N SER A 450 -12.04 -2.52 1.45
CA SER A 450 -12.93 -3.65 1.20
C SER A 450 -12.17 -4.70 0.41
N LEU A 451 -12.29 -5.97 0.80
CA LEU A 451 -11.60 -7.09 0.14
C LEU A 451 -12.62 -8.01 -0.53
N GLN A 452 -12.31 -8.46 -1.75
CA GLN A 452 -13.06 -9.50 -2.44
C GLN A 452 -12.94 -10.84 -1.70
N ALA A 453 -13.88 -11.75 -1.98
CA ALA A 453 -14.02 -13.01 -1.26
C ALA A 453 -12.79 -13.92 -1.41
N ASP A 454 -12.21 -13.96 -2.62
CA ASP A 454 -10.98 -14.70 -2.91
C ASP A 454 -9.78 -14.14 -2.16
N THR A 455 -9.63 -12.81 -2.09
CA THR A 455 -8.54 -12.14 -1.38
C THR A 455 -8.62 -12.42 0.12
N LYS A 456 -9.84 -12.37 0.70
CA LYS A 456 -10.06 -12.78 2.10
C LYS A 456 -9.70 -14.23 2.33
N ALA A 457 -10.16 -15.13 1.46
CA ALA A 457 -9.87 -16.57 1.59
C ALA A 457 -8.35 -16.83 1.55
N LYS A 458 -7.63 -16.25 0.58
CA LYS A 458 -6.18 -16.42 0.46
C LYS A 458 -5.40 -15.77 1.60
N TRP A 459 -5.90 -14.69 2.18
CA TRP A 459 -5.31 -14.10 3.38
C TRP A 459 -5.44 -15.03 4.59
N GLU A 460 -6.62 -15.63 4.82
CA GLU A 460 -6.80 -16.64 5.87
C GLU A 460 -5.94 -17.89 5.60
N ASP A 461 -5.87 -18.34 4.35
CA ASP A 461 -4.98 -19.45 3.96
C ASP A 461 -3.51 -19.12 4.26
N LEU A 462 -3.07 -17.87 4.02
CA LEU A 462 -1.73 -17.43 4.37
C LEU A 462 -1.51 -17.51 5.88
N LYS A 463 -2.46 -17.07 6.72
CA LYS A 463 -2.36 -17.20 8.18
C LYS A 463 -2.17 -18.66 8.60
N VAL A 464 -2.98 -19.56 8.05
CA VAL A 464 -2.91 -21.01 8.32
C VAL A 464 -1.54 -21.56 7.91
N VAL A 465 -1.02 -21.17 6.75
CA VAL A 465 0.25 -21.70 6.25
C VAL A 465 1.45 -21.13 6.97
N VAL A 466 1.45 -19.83 7.30
CA VAL A 466 2.50 -19.25 8.15
C VAL A 466 2.48 -19.92 9.52
N ALA A 467 1.30 -20.19 10.10
CA ALA A 467 1.19 -20.94 11.35
C ALA A 467 1.68 -22.39 11.22
N LYS A 468 1.41 -23.07 10.10
CA LYS A 468 1.91 -24.44 9.82
C LYS A 468 3.43 -24.49 9.68
N TYR A 469 4.01 -23.45 9.09
CA TYR A 469 5.46 -23.32 8.91
C TYR A 469 6.18 -22.78 10.16
N ARG A 470 5.40 -22.35 11.15
CA ARG A 470 5.84 -22.01 12.51
C ARG A 470 5.99 -23.29 13.32
N GLY A 471 6.88 -24.18 12.87
CA GLY A 471 7.31 -25.28 13.72
C GLY A 471 7.90 -24.68 15.00
N ASP A 472 7.49 -25.17 16.17
CA ASP A 472 8.03 -24.70 17.44
C ASP A 472 9.49 -25.17 17.56
N ILE A 473 10.42 -24.36 17.05
CA ILE A 473 11.86 -24.63 17.08
C ILE A 473 12.31 -24.79 18.53
N ALA A 474 11.72 -24.04 19.46
CA ALA A 474 12.06 -24.14 20.88
C ALA A 474 11.63 -25.49 21.46
N ALA A 475 10.45 -26.00 21.10
CA ALA A 475 10.03 -27.35 21.48
C ALA A 475 10.93 -28.44 20.89
N LEU A 476 11.32 -28.32 19.61
CA LEU A 476 12.25 -29.28 19.00
C LEU A 476 13.64 -29.21 19.66
N ASP A 477 14.16 -28.03 19.98
CA ASP A 477 15.46 -27.89 20.65
C ASP A 477 15.43 -28.50 22.07
N GLN A 478 14.31 -28.38 22.80
CA GLN A 478 14.12 -29.07 24.09
C GLN A 478 14.07 -30.60 23.93
N LEU A 479 13.36 -31.09 22.92
CA LEU A 479 13.34 -32.52 22.58
C LEU A 479 14.73 -33.02 22.19
N TRP A 480 15.45 -32.25 21.37
CA TRP A 480 16.82 -32.56 20.93
C TRP A 480 17.78 -32.63 22.12
N ALA A 481 17.70 -31.68 23.06
CA ALA A 481 18.49 -31.73 24.29
C ALA A 481 18.19 -32.97 25.14
N THR A 482 16.92 -33.37 25.23
CA THR A 482 16.51 -34.60 25.93
C THR A 482 17.03 -35.85 25.23
N PHE A 483 16.92 -35.88 23.91
CA PHE A 483 17.44 -36.94 23.04
C PHE A 483 18.96 -37.13 23.22
N ILE A 484 19.72 -36.03 23.22
CA ILE A 484 21.17 -36.06 23.49
C ILE A 484 21.46 -36.59 24.90
N LYS A 485 20.78 -36.05 25.91
CA LYS A 485 21.00 -36.40 27.32
C LYS A 485 20.74 -37.89 27.60
N ASN A 486 19.77 -38.48 26.91
CA ASN A 486 19.41 -39.89 27.05
C ASN A 486 20.06 -40.78 25.99
N ASN A 487 21.24 -40.39 25.49
CA ASN A 487 22.06 -41.19 24.57
C ASN A 487 21.30 -41.66 23.31
N ASP A 488 20.71 -40.69 22.62
CA ASP A 488 19.98 -40.86 21.36
C ASP A 488 18.66 -41.66 21.52
N THR A 489 18.01 -41.53 22.69
CA THR A 489 16.68 -42.09 22.96
C THR A 489 15.75 -41.04 23.58
N ILE A 490 14.43 -41.26 23.54
CA ILE A 490 13.44 -40.43 24.22
C ILE A 490 12.55 -41.33 25.08
N PRO A 491 12.49 -41.12 26.41
CA PRO A 491 11.80 -42.02 27.33
C PRO A 491 10.26 -41.89 27.32
N ASN A 492 9.73 -40.77 26.84
CA ASN A 492 8.29 -40.50 26.80
C ASN A 492 7.81 -40.41 25.35
N GLU A 493 6.49 -40.53 25.13
CA GLU A 493 5.89 -40.18 23.85
C GLU A 493 6.27 -38.74 23.45
N PHE A 494 6.60 -38.57 22.18
CA PHE A 494 6.99 -37.28 21.62
C PHE A 494 6.38 -37.13 20.23
N SER A 495 6.19 -35.89 19.82
CA SER A 495 5.81 -35.52 18.48
C SER A 495 6.74 -34.42 17.98
N VAL A 496 7.10 -34.51 16.70
CA VAL A 496 7.78 -33.43 15.99
C VAL A 496 6.85 -32.90 14.91
N GLU A 497 7.01 -31.63 14.56
CA GLU A 497 6.23 -31.07 13.46
C GLU A 497 6.66 -31.72 12.14
N PRO A 498 5.72 -31.94 11.20
CA PRO A 498 6.02 -32.60 9.93
C PRO A 498 6.95 -31.76 9.05
N TYR A 499 7.04 -30.44 9.28
CA TYR A 499 7.91 -29.55 8.52
C TYR A 499 8.45 -28.37 9.34
N TYR A 500 9.75 -28.07 9.18
CA TYR A 500 10.44 -26.90 9.69
C TYR A 500 11.08 -26.12 8.53
N CYS A 501 10.91 -24.79 8.52
CA CYS A 501 11.45 -23.91 7.48
C CYS A 501 12.99 -23.85 7.46
N ASP A 502 13.62 -23.96 8.63
CA ASP A 502 15.07 -24.08 8.68
C ASP A 502 15.50 -25.49 8.29
N LYS A 503 16.36 -25.56 7.26
CA LYS A 503 16.77 -26.83 6.65
C LYS A 503 17.57 -27.71 7.61
N ILE A 504 18.35 -27.11 8.50
CA ILE A 504 19.13 -27.85 9.51
C ILE A 504 18.19 -28.40 10.59
N THR A 505 17.22 -27.61 11.01
CA THR A 505 16.18 -27.98 11.97
C THR A 505 15.31 -29.12 11.44
N GLN A 506 14.95 -29.10 10.16
CA GLN A 506 14.26 -30.22 9.52
C GLN A 506 15.07 -31.52 9.59
N VAL A 507 16.37 -31.44 9.31
CA VAL A 507 17.29 -32.58 9.39
C VAL A 507 17.46 -33.06 10.83
N LYS A 508 17.53 -32.16 11.82
CA LYS A 508 17.54 -32.52 13.24
C LYS A 508 16.29 -33.32 13.61
N SER A 509 15.11 -32.86 13.20
CA SER A 509 13.84 -33.56 13.45
C SER A 509 13.85 -34.99 12.88
N TRP A 510 14.21 -35.15 11.60
CA TRP A 510 14.30 -36.48 10.98
C TRP A 510 15.36 -37.36 11.62
N CYS A 511 16.51 -36.78 12.01
CA CYS A 511 17.56 -37.52 12.69
C CYS A 511 17.07 -38.04 14.03
N LEU A 512 16.35 -37.22 14.80
CA LEU A 512 15.76 -37.61 16.08
C LEU A 512 14.75 -38.74 15.91
N VAL A 513 13.76 -38.60 15.03
CA VAL A 513 12.74 -39.64 14.81
C VAL A 513 13.39 -40.93 14.30
N GLY A 514 14.33 -40.80 13.37
CA GLY A 514 15.06 -41.93 12.80
C GLY A 514 15.82 -42.72 13.86
N ASN A 515 16.52 -42.06 14.79
CA ASN A 515 17.26 -42.76 15.85
C ASN A 515 16.31 -43.44 16.86
N VAL A 516 15.20 -42.79 17.24
CA VAL A 516 14.27 -43.38 18.21
C VAL A 516 13.56 -44.63 17.64
N ASN A 517 13.18 -44.62 16.37
CA ASN A 517 12.49 -45.73 15.69
C ASN A 517 13.36 -46.39 14.61
N THR A 518 14.62 -46.70 14.95
CA THR A 518 15.62 -47.04 13.93
C THR A 518 15.25 -48.25 13.05
N CYS A 519 14.86 -49.38 13.63
CA CYS A 519 14.61 -50.59 12.82
C CYS A 519 13.33 -50.49 11.96
N GLU A 520 12.33 -49.70 12.36
CA GLU A 520 11.05 -49.60 11.66
C GLU A 520 11.03 -48.44 10.64
N GLN A 521 11.58 -47.28 11.01
CA GLN A 521 11.47 -46.03 10.24
C GLN A 521 12.83 -45.38 9.94
N GLY A 522 13.93 -45.88 10.49
CA GLY A 522 15.24 -45.26 10.38
C GLY A 522 15.70 -45.06 8.94
N GLN A 523 15.52 -46.08 8.08
CA GLN A 523 15.90 -45.99 6.65
C GLN A 523 15.12 -44.90 5.91
N GLU A 524 13.81 -44.80 6.13
CA GLU A 524 12.97 -43.77 5.50
C GLU A 524 13.46 -42.36 5.84
N TYR A 525 13.75 -42.10 7.12
CA TYR A 525 14.27 -40.80 7.55
C TYR A 525 15.70 -40.56 7.10
N MET A 526 16.54 -41.60 7.02
CA MET A 526 17.90 -41.49 6.50
C MET A 526 17.91 -41.11 5.02
N ASP A 527 17.02 -41.69 4.21
CA ASP A 527 16.87 -41.33 2.79
C ASP A 527 16.40 -39.89 2.60
N LYS A 528 15.46 -39.43 3.46
CA LYS A 528 15.06 -38.01 3.51
C LYS A 528 16.25 -37.13 3.82
N ILE A 529 17.03 -37.45 4.85
CA ILE A 529 18.24 -36.69 5.24
C ILE A 529 19.23 -36.62 4.09
N ASP A 530 19.57 -37.73 3.43
CA ASP A 530 20.57 -37.77 2.37
C ASP A 530 20.14 -36.99 1.12
N SER A 531 18.89 -37.16 0.70
CA SER A 531 18.30 -36.41 -0.41
C SER A 531 18.30 -34.90 -0.15
N TYR A 532 17.89 -34.49 1.06
CA TYR A 532 17.82 -33.09 1.46
C TYR A 532 19.21 -32.46 1.60
N THR A 533 20.17 -33.20 2.17
CA THR A 533 21.59 -32.79 2.27
C THR A 533 22.17 -32.51 0.90
N LYS A 534 21.96 -33.40 -0.07
CA LYS A 534 22.46 -33.28 -1.44
C LYS A 534 21.81 -32.11 -2.18
N THR A 535 20.48 -32.02 -2.12
CA THR A 535 19.70 -30.99 -2.83
C THR A 535 20.09 -29.58 -2.40
N TYR A 536 20.25 -29.36 -1.10
CA TYR A 536 20.53 -28.03 -0.55
C TYR A 536 22.00 -27.81 -0.17
N LYS A 537 22.89 -28.77 -0.48
CA LYS A 537 24.33 -28.72 -0.17
C LYS A 537 24.62 -28.38 1.30
N LEU A 538 23.87 -29.02 2.20
CA LEU A 538 23.92 -28.71 3.64
C LEU A 538 25.24 -29.17 4.27
N LYS A 539 25.69 -28.40 5.26
CA LYS A 539 26.81 -28.77 6.14
C LYS A 539 26.29 -28.75 7.58
N TYR A 540 26.69 -29.77 8.34
CA TYR A 540 26.26 -29.95 9.72
C TYR A 540 27.41 -29.65 10.68
N ASP A 541 27.06 -29.25 11.89
CA ASP A 541 28.01 -29.24 12.99
C ASP A 541 28.42 -30.68 13.37
N ARG A 542 29.43 -30.78 14.23
CA ARG A 542 29.95 -32.07 14.68
C ARG A 542 28.87 -32.92 15.36
N GLU A 543 27.97 -32.32 16.11
CA GLU A 543 26.96 -33.03 16.90
C GLU A 543 25.93 -33.73 16.01
N LEU A 544 25.33 -32.99 15.08
CA LEU A 544 24.35 -33.52 14.14
C LEU A 544 24.99 -34.50 13.16
N SER A 545 26.19 -34.19 12.63
CA SER A 545 26.94 -35.13 11.78
C SER A 545 27.19 -36.48 12.48
N CYS A 546 27.51 -36.45 13.77
CA CYS A 546 27.78 -37.65 14.54
C CYS A 546 26.53 -38.53 14.69
N ARG A 547 25.37 -37.90 14.98
CA ARG A 547 24.09 -38.60 15.15
C ARG A 547 23.51 -39.15 13.86
N ILE A 548 23.68 -38.45 12.74
CA ILE A 548 23.37 -38.99 11.42
C ILE A 548 24.23 -40.24 11.13
N SER A 549 25.50 -40.21 11.53
CA SER A 549 26.40 -41.38 11.37
C SER A 549 25.99 -42.55 12.26
N ARG A 550 25.54 -42.29 13.50
CA ARG A 550 25.01 -43.32 14.41
C ARG A 550 23.72 -43.93 13.88
N LEU A 551 22.80 -43.12 13.36
CA LEU A 551 21.57 -43.59 12.71
C LEU A 551 21.90 -44.61 11.60
N ARG A 552 22.85 -44.28 10.71
CA ARG A 552 23.28 -45.21 9.65
C ARG A 552 23.80 -46.54 10.20
N GLN A 553 24.56 -46.52 11.30
CA GLN A 553 25.06 -47.74 11.92
C GLN A 553 23.94 -48.58 12.54
N GLN A 554 23.03 -47.94 13.26
CA GLN A 554 21.90 -48.62 13.90
C GLN A 554 20.97 -49.23 12.84
N ILE A 555 20.73 -48.54 11.72
CA ILE A 555 19.98 -49.09 10.57
C ILE A 555 20.70 -50.34 10.03
N TRP A 556 22.01 -50.27 9.84
CA TRP A 556 22.80 -51.42 9.39
C TRP A 556 22.69 -52.59 10.37
N ASP A 557 22.78 -52.34 11.68
CA ASP A 557 22.67 -53.37 12.71
C ASP A 557 21.29 -54.03 12.71
N CYS A 558 20.21 -53.26 12.55
CA CYS A 558 18.85 -53.80 12.41
C CYS A 558 18.75 -54.77 11.22
N ARG A 559 19.21 -54.33 10.04
CA ARG A 559 19.16 -55.13 8.81
C ARG A 559 20.06 -56.36 8.92
N TYR A 560 21.26 -56.23 9.47
CA TYR A 560 22.16 -57.36 9.69
C TYR A 560 21.54 -58.44 10.57
N TRP A 561 20.87 -58.06 11.66
CA TRP A 561 20.22 -59.02 12.56
C TRP A 561 19.05 -59.75 11.93
N GLU A 562 18.33 -59.13 10.99
CA GLU A 562 17.30 -59.82 10.19
C GLU A 562 17.92 -60.92 9.34
N LEU A 563 19.06 -60.65 8.69
CA LEU A 563 19.80 -61.63 7.90
C LEU A 563 20.37 -62.75 8.76
N VAL A 564 20.89 -62.44 9.96
CA VAL A 564 21.33 -63.44 10.94
C VAL A 564 20.18 -64.39 11.30
N ARG A 565 18.98 -63.86 11.57
CA ARG A 565 17.80 -64.68 11.87
C ARG A 565 17.38 -65.52 10.67
N GLN A 566 17.49 -64.98 9.46
CA GLN A 566 17.21 -65.71 8.23
C GLN A 566 18.19 -66.86 8.00
N ALA A 567 19.49 -66.61 8.06
CA ALA A 567 20.53 -67.64 7.95
C ALA A 567 20.32 -68.77 8.96
N GLN A 568 19.93 -68.44 10.20
CA GLN A 568 19.60 -69.45 11.22
C GLN A 568 18.39 -70.30 10.86
N ARG A 569 17.33 -69.70 10.30
CA ARG A 569 16.14 -70.46 9.85
C ARG A 569 16.49 -71.40 8.69
N GLU A 570 17.17 -70.90 7.67
CA GLU A 570 17.55 -71.69 6.50
C GLU A 570 18.53 -72.82 6.86
N THR A 571 19.46 -72.58 7.79
CA THR A 571 20.34 -73.64 8.33
C THR A 571 19.56 -74.71 9.09
N HIS A 572 18.55 -74.29 9.86
CA HIS A 572 17.68 -75.22 10.57
C HIS A 572 16.89 -76.09 9.59
N GLU A 573 16.30 -75.50 8.55
CA GLU A 573 15.59 -76.22 7.50
C GLU A 573 16.50 -77.21 6.76
N GLU A 574 17.73 -76.82 6.42
CA GLU A 574 18.69 -77.71 5.76
C GLU A 574 19.08 -78.89 6.65
N ARG A 575 19.25 -78.66 7.95
CA ARG A 575 19.50 -79.73 8.91
C ARG A 575 18.33 -80.72 8.97
N GLU A 576 17.09 -80.24 9.06
CA GLU A 576 15.91 -81.09 9.13
C GLU A 576 15.64 -81.84 7.81
N ARG A 577 16.16 -81.35 6.68
CA ARG A 577 16.17 -82.07 5.42
C ARG A 577 17.23 -83.18 5.40
N PHE A 578 18.48 -82.80 5.68
CA PHE A 578 19.63 -83.69 5.55
C PHE A 578 19.72 -84.76 6.64
N GLY A 579 19.45 -84.38 7.89
CA GLY A 579 19.62 -85.21 9.07
C GLY A 579 18.88 -86.55 8.93
N PRO A 580 17.53 -86.53 8.81
CA PRO A 580 16.71 -87.72 8.64
C PRO A 580 17.06 -88.54 7.38
N GLU A 581 17.33 -87.88 6.25
CA GLU A 581 17.67 -88.55 4.99
C GLU A 581 18.96 -89.38 5.13
N SER A 582 20.00 -88.79 5.73
CA SER A 582 21.28 -89.48 5.95
C SER A 582 21.16 -90.65 6.94
N ALA A 583 20.34 -90.49 7.99
CA ALA A 583 20.02 -91.58 8.92
C ALA A 583 19.34 -92.76 8.20
N GLU A 584 18.35 -92.48 7.36
CA GLU A 584 17.62 -93.53 6.62
C GLU A 584 18.53 -94.24 5.62
N ASN A 585 19.39 -93.50 4.89
CA ASN A 585 20.38 -94.10 4.00
C ASN A 585 21.33 -95.03 4.74
N MET A 586 21.80 -94.63 5.93
CA MET A 586 22.64 -95.47 6.77
C MET A 586 21.89 -96.70 7.29
N ARG A 587 20.63 -96.54 7.68
CA ARG A 587 19.77 -97.65 8.11
C ARG A 587 19.65 -98.69 6.99
N LEU A 588 19.45 -98.25 5.75
CA LEU A 588 19.36 -99.15 4.59
C LEU A 588 20.70 -99.85 4.31
N ASP A 589 21.85 -99.17 4.39
CA ASP A 589 23.17 -99.80 4.12
C ASP A 589 23.61 -100.79 5.21
N LEU A 590 23.23 -100.53 6.46
CA LEU A 590 23.53 -101.45 7.57
C LEU A 590 22.70 -102.72 7.50
N ASN A 591 21.44 -102.67 7.04
CA ASN A 591 20.55 -103.83 7.01
C ASN A 591 20.61 -104.56 5.65
N ASN A 592 21.04 -105.83 5.68
CA ASN A 592 20.97 -106.73 4.52
C ASN A 592 20.58 -108.15 4.97
N ASP A 593 20.28 -109.05 4.01
CA ASP A 593 19.83 -110.43 4.27
C ASP A 593 20.84 -111.29 5.07
N LYS A 594 22.10 -110.85 5.21
CA LYS A 594 23.15 -111.52 5.97
C LYS A 594 23.33 -110.96 7.38
N LEU A 595 22.66 -109.85 7.72
CA LEU A 595 22.75 -109.25 9.05
C LEU A 595 21.91 -110.06 10.04
N PRO A 596 22.47 -110.52 11.17
CA PRO A 596 21.75 -111.40 12.09
C PRO A 596 20.57 -110.74 12.80
N CYS A 597 20.55 -109.40 12.91
CA CYS A 597 19.51 -108.61 13.60
C CYS A 597 19.35 -107.25 12.97
N LYS A 598 18.15 -106.68 13.07
CA LYS A 598 17.85 -105.33 12.57
C LYS A 598 18.74 -104.28 13.26
N THR A 599 19.18 -103.28 12.50
CA THR A 599 19.76 -102.03 13.02
C THR A 599 18.81 -100.89 12.76
N GLU A 600 18.57 -100.02 13.75
CA GLU A 600 17.90 -98.73 13.54
C GLU A 600 18.93 -97.60 13.53
N VAL A 601 18.64 -96.53 12.79
CA VAL A 601 19.45 -95.31 12.81
C VAL A 601 18.49 -94.14 13.02
N LEU A 602 18.58 -93.51 14.18
CA LEU A 602 17.72 -92.39 14.57
C LEU A 602 18.47 -91.07 14.42
N TYR A 603 17.76 -90.02 14.02
CA TYR A 603 18.25 -88.65 13.95
C TYR A 603 17.63 -87.80 15.04
N GLU A 604 18.44 -86.98 15.70
CA GLU A 604 17.98 -85.93 16.59
C GLU A 604 18.79 -84.63 16.39
N PRO A 605 18.14 -83.46 16.50
CA PRO A 605 18.83 -82.18 16.38
C PRO A 605 19.66 -81.85 17.63
N LEU A 606 20.90 -81.39 17.43
CA LEU A 606 21.74 -80.82 18.50
C LEU A 606 21.88 -79.31 18.32
N GLY A 607 21.28 -78.53 19.23
CA GLY A 607 21.31 -77.07 19.16
C GLY A 607 20.68 -76.53 17.86
N LYS A 608 21.31 -75.52 17.25
CA LYS A 608 20.84 -74.92 15.98
C LYS A 608 21.50 -75.49 14.72
N ILE A 609 22.70 -76.06 14.83
CA ILE A 609 23.56 -76.42 13.69
C ILE A 609 24.18 -77.83 13.77
N GLY A 610 23.92 -78.57 14.85
CA GLY A 610 24.47 -79.90 15.08
C GLY A 610 23.45 -81.02 14.87
N VAL A 611 23.95 -82.24 14.73
CA VAL A 611 23.16 -83.46 14.56
C VAL A 611 23.64 -84.55 15.52
N ARG A 612 22.71 -85.37 15.99
CA ARG A 612 22.96 -86.62 16.71
C ARG A 612 22.40 -87.76 15.90
N TYR A 613 23.23 -88.76 15.62
CA TYR A 613 22.80 -90.03 15.06
C TYR A 613 22.91 -91.12 16.12
N VAL A 614 21.82 -91.83 16.38
CA VAL A 614 21.79 -92.96 17.32
C VAL A 614 21.62 -94.24 16.52
N ILE A 615 22.68 -95.03 16.41
CA ILE A 615 22.66 -96.32 15.72
C ILE A 615 22.39 -97.41 16.76
N GLN A 616 21.23 -98.05 16.68
CA GLN A 616 20.80 -99.07 17.62
C GLN A 616 20.98 -100.46 17.02
N THR A 617 21.96 -101.20 17.50
CA THR A 617 22.28 -102.55 17.03
C THR A 617 21.68 -103.59 17.97
N PHE A 618 20.60 -104.27 17.57
CA PHE A 618 19.88 -105.25 18.39
C PHE A 618 20.56 -106.63 18.44
N LEU A 619 20.36 -107.36 19.54
CA LEU A 619 20.97 -108.65 19.83
C LEU A 619 19.91 -109.75 19.96
N CYS A 620 19.67 -110.44 18.85
CA CYS A 620 18.81 -111.61 18.76
C CYS A 620 19.45 -112.83 19.44
N GLN A 621 18.61 -113.81 19.77
CA GLN A 621 19.02 -115.00 20.52
C GLN A 621 20.13 -115.78 19.79
N GLY A 622 21.29 -115.96 20.44
CA GLY A 622 22.40 -116.78 19.93
C GLY A 622 23.61 -116.00 19.39
N THR A 623 23.58 -114.66 19.37
CA THR A 623 24.74 -113.85 18.99
C THR A 623 25.79 -113.85 20.11
N ASP A 624 26.98 -114.40 19.81
CA ASP A 624 28.16 -114.31 20.68
C ASP A 624 28.62 -112.84 20.73
N LEU A 625 28.90 -112.31 21.92
CA LEU A 625 29.49 -110.98 22.09
C LEU A 625 30.78 -110.80 21.30
N ALA A 626 31.54 -111.88 21.08
CA ALA A 626 32.72 -111.87 20.23
C ALA A 626 32.39 -111.66 18.73
N LYS A 627 31.13 -111.85 18.30
CA LYS A 627 30.64 -111.55 16.94
C LYS A 627 30.06 -110.13 16.81
N MET A 628 29.80 -109.43 17.91
CA MET A 628 29.38 -108.01 17.88
C MET A 628 30.48 -107.07 17.39
N GLY A 629 31.72 -107.56 17.25
CA GLY A 629 32.90 -106.81 16.83
C GLY A 629 33.31 -107.06 15.39
N ASP A 630 32.38 -107.30 14.45
CA ASP A 630 32.71 -107.34 13.02
C ASP A 630 33.33 -105.99 12.62
N PRO A 631 34.65 -105.93 12.34
CA PRO A 631 35.29 -104.67 12.02
C PRO A 631 34.71 -104.03 10.76
N GLU A 632 34.19 -104.81 9.82
CA GLU A 632 33.60 -104.29 8.58
C GLU A 632 32.29 -103.52 8.85
N TYR A 633 31.48 -103.94 9.83
CA TYR A 633 30.27 -103.21 10.22
C TYR A 633 30.57 -101.80 10.75
N TYR A 634 31.52 -101.66 11.66
CA TYR A 634 31.88 -100.34 12.22
C TYR A 634 32.72 -99.49 11.26
N LYS A 635 33.49 -100.12 10.36
CA LYS A 635 34.10 -99.43 9.22
C LYS A 635 33.07 -98.79 8.30
N LYS A 636 31.92 -99.43 8.07
CA LYS A 636 30.82 -98.79 7.32
C LYS A 636 30.28 -97.56 8.03
N ILE A 637 30.05 -97.62 9.35
CA ILE A 637 29.58 -96.47 10.15
C ILE A 637 30.55 -95.31 10.03
N ALA A 638 31.85 -95.55 10.25
CA ALA A 638 32.84 -94.49 10.14
C ALA A 638 33.01 -93.99 8.70
N GLY A 639 32.95 -94.90 7.72
CA GLY A 639 32.98 -94.58 6.31
C GLY A 639 31.87 -93.62 5.94
N TRP A 640 30.62 -93.95 6.29
CA TRP A 640 29.47 -93.06 6.12
C TRP A 640 29.64 -91.71 6.80
N VAL A 641 30.14 -91.68 8.05
CA VAL A 641 30.41 -90.42 8.74
C VAL A 641 31.41 -89.58 7.94
N ASP A 642 32.53 -90.13 7.50
CA ASP A 642 33.53 -89.37 6.77
C ASP A 642 33.08 -89.01 5.33
N THR A 643 32.41 -89.92 4.61
CA THR A 643 32.11 -89.76 3.17
C THR A 643 30.75 -89.13 2.87
N GLU A 644 29.78 -89.19 3.78
CA GLU A 644 28.41 -88.69 3.56
C GLU A 644 28.02 -87.59 4.56
N VAL A 645 28.39 -87.75 5.84
CA VAL A 645 28.01 -86.78 6.87
C VAL A 645 28.93 -85.59 6.87
N LEU A 646 30.23 -85.83 7.09
CA LEU A 646 31.21 -84.78 7.25
C LEU A 646 31.62 -84.18 5.91
N SER A 647 31.81 -84.98 4.86
CA SER A 647 32.18 -84.47 3.52
C SER A 647 31.22 -83.41 2.97
N LYS A 648 29.94 -83.47 3.35
CA LYS A 648 28.88 -82.62 2.80
C LYS A 648 28.86 -81.21 3.39
N TYR A 649 29.19 -81.06 4.67
CA TYR A 649 29.11 -79.77 5.37
C TYR A 649 30.38 -79.35 6.09
N CYS A 650 31.36 -80.24 6.23
CA CYS A 650 32.63 -79.94 6.86
C CYS A 650 33.66 -79.55 5.81
N GLU A 651 34.11 -78.31 5.84
CA GLU A 651 35.15 -77.84 4.94
C GLU A 651 36.54 -78.39 5.31
N ALA A 652 37.55 -78.10 4.46
CA ALA A 652 38.90 -78.65 4.55
C ALA A 652 39.62 -78.43 5.89
N ASN A 653 39.19 -77.44 6.68
CA ASN A 653 39.74 -77.15 8.02
C ASN A 653 39.16 -78.06 9.14
N MET A 654 38.19 -78.92 8.82
CA MET A 654 37.52 -79.87 9.70
C MET A 654 36.93 -79.26 10.98
N ARG A 655 36.48 -77.99 10.95
CA ARG A 655 35.92 -77.30 12.12
C ARG A 655 34.73 -78.04 12.74
N CYS A 656 33.94 -78.74 11.93
CA CYS A 656 32.83 -79.54 12.41
C CYS A 656 33.26 -80.69 13.36
N LYS A 657 34.50 -81.20 13.25
CA LYS A 657 35.05 -82.29 14.09
C LYS A 657 35.50 -81.81 15.48
N LYS A 658 35.68 -80.50 15.68
CA LYS A 658 36.25 -79.94 16.93
C LYS A 658 35.54 -80.42 18.19
N ASP A 659 34.21 -80.54 18.10
CA ASP A 659 33.33 -80.92 19.20
C ASP A 659 32.55 -82.21 18.86
N PHE A 660 33.04 -83.02 17.92
CA PHE A 660 32.47 -84.34 17.60
C PHE A 660 32.95 -85.37 18.62
N TYR A 661 32.02 -86.05 19.28
CA TYR A 661 32.30 -87.18 20.17
C TYR A 661 31.31 -88.33 19.95
N ILE A 662 31.69 -89.51 20.43
CA ILE A 662 30.88 -90.72 20.40
C ILE A 662 30.52 -91.13 21.82
N TYR A 663 29.25 -91.44 22.04
CA TYR A 663 28.79 -92.08 23.27
C TYR A 663 28.26 -93.48 22.92
N LEU A 664 28.72 -94.49 23.66
CA LEU A 664 28.37 -95.89 23.41
C LEU A 664 27.61 -96.46 24.61
N GLU A 665 26.36 -96.84 24.45
CA GLU A 665 25.56 -97.39 25.54
C GLU A 665 25.23 -98.86 25.31
N GLY A 666 25.66 -99.72 26.25
CA GLY A 666 25.32 -101.13 26.24
C GLY A 666 24.04 -101.40 27.02
N HIS A 667 22.96 -101.77 26.33
CA HIS A 667 21.67 -102.07 26.93
C HIS A 667 21.56 -103.55 27.29
N THR A 668 21.15 -103.87 28.50
CA THR A 668 20.81 -105.24 28.95
C THR A 668 19.34 -105.33 29.33
N ASP A 669 18.66 -106.41 28.94
CA ASP A 669 17.25 -106.61 29.24
C ASP A 669 17.01 -106.92 30.72
N GLY A 670 15.76 -106.78 31.17
CA GLY A 670 15.34 -106.96 32.56
C GLY A 670 15.32 -108.41 33.07
N HIS A 671 16.04 -109.33 32.43
CA HIS A 671 16.21 -110.68 32.97
C HIS A 671 17.25 -110.66 34.11
N PRO A 672 17.03 -111.42 35.20
CA PRO A 672 18.07 -111.61 36.21
C PRO A 672 19.34 -112.15 35.55
N PHE A 673 20.49 -111.56 35.90
CA PHE A 673 21.77 -111.96 35.32
C PHE A 673 22.07 -113.42 35.65
N SER A 674 22.15 -114.26 34.62
CA SER A 674 22.68 -115.62 34.72
C SER A 674 24.17 -115.60 34.43
N PHE A 675 24.98 -116.18 35.31
CA PHE A 675 26.42 -116.29 35.11
C PHE A 675 26.76 -116.80 33.70
N HIS A 676 27.66 -116.10 33.02
CA HIS A 676 28.11 -116.45 31.68
C HIS A 676 29.63 -116.34 31.57
N ARG A 677 30.24 -117.36 30.95
CA ARG A 677 31.69 -117.41 30.69
C ARG A 677 31.96 -117.39 29.20
N TYR A 678 32.70 -116.39 28.74
CA TYR A 678 33.07 -116.18 27.35
C TYR A 678 34.29 -117.02 26.94
N LYS A 679 34.32 -117.41 25.66
CA LYS A 679 35.42 -118.19 25.06
C LYS A 679 36.69 -117.36 24.85
N LYS A 680 36.56 -116.03 24.79
CA LYS A 680 37.66 -115.07 24.60
C LYS A 680 37.57 -113.99 25.68
N SER A 681 38.71 -113.41 26.05
CA SER A 681 38.75 -112.28 26.98
C SER A 681 38.12 -111.04 26.35
N LEU A 682 37.24 -110.37 27.09
CA LEU A 682 36.61 -109.10 26.73
C LEU A 682 37.60 -107.92 26.88
N GLY A 683 38.56 -108.06 27.81
CA GLY A 683 39.66 -107.13 28.02
C GLY A 683 39.20 -105.72 28.35
N VAL A 684 38.26 -105.59 29.29
CA VAL A 684 37.86 -104.30 29.90
C VAL A 684 38.74 -104.07 31.13
N PRO A 685 39.64 -103.07 31.14
CA PRO A 685 40.50 -102.80 32.29
C PRO A 685 39.72 -102.45 33.56
N GLN A 686 40.29 -102.77 34.71
CA GLN A 686 39.86 -102.18 35.99
C GLN A 686 40.01 -100.65 35.94
N GLY A 687 39.09 -99.92 36.57
CA GLY A 687 39.12 -98.45 36.59
C GLY A 687 38.52 -97.78 35.35
N THR A 688 37.96 -98.53 34.41
CA THR A 688 37.29 -98.00 33.20
C THR A 688 36.08 -97.17 33.62
N GLU A 689 36.07 -95.89 33.23
CA GLU A 689 34.95 -94.97 33.47
C GLU A 689 33.77 -95.30 32.57
N PHE A 690 32.57 -95.32 33.14
CA PHE A 690 31.33 -95.52 32.41
C PHE A 690 30.16 -94.81 33.10
N THR A 691 29.16 -94.44 32.33
CA THR A 691 27.89 -93.94 32.88
C THR A 691 26.95 -95.12 33.13
N HIS A 692 26.49 -95.28 34.37
CA HIS A 692 25.56 -96.35 34.73
C HIS A 692 24.13 -95.80 34.77
N PHE A 693 23.23 -96.46 34.05
CA PHE A 693 21.79 -96.19 34.07
C PHE A 693 21.04 -97.44 34.54
N VAL A 694 20.17 -97.26 35.54
CA VAL A 694 19.25 -98.30 36.01
C VAL A 694 17.83 -97.83 35.72
N GLY A 695 17.13 -98.52 34.81
CA GLY A 695 15.77 -98.18 34.47
C GLY A 695 14.82 -98.48 35.63
N LYS A 696 14.14 -97.45 36.15
CA LYS A 696 13.13 -97.55 37.22
C LYS A 696 11.70 -97.48 36.68
N GLY A 697 11.39 -98.20 35.61
CA GLY A 697 10.05 -98.22 35.02
C GLY A 697 9.57 -96.86 34.49
N GLU A 698 8.42 -96.85 33.80
CA GLU A 698 7.96 -95.77 32.90
C GLU A 698 7.78 -94.36 33.50
N LYS A 699 8.02 -94.12 34.81
CA LYS A 699 7.76 -92.81 35.46
C LYS A 699 8.76 -92.34 36.52
N GLU A 700 9.93 -92.95 36.66
CA GLU A 700 10.96 -92.47 37.60
C GLU A 700 12.29 -92.18 36.90
N ALA A 701 12.96 -91.11 37.34
CA ALA A 701 14.25 -90.69 36.80
C ALA A 701 15.30 -91.81 36.94
N THR A 702 16.00 -92.10 35.84
CA THR A 702 17.16 -92.99 35.81
C THR A 702 18.24 -92.43 36.74
N ASP A 703 18.71 -93.22 37.71
CA ASP A 703 19.88 -92.84 38.50
C ASP A 703 21.10 -92.85 37.56
N THR A 704 21.56 -91.68 37.09
CA THR A 704 22.77 -91.54 36.28
C THR A 704 23.98 -91.39 37.20
N ILE A 705 24.83 -92.41 37.28
CA ILE A 705 26.04 -92.36 38.11
C ILE A 705 27.26 -92.67 37.25
N VAL A 706 28.22 -91.75 37.18
CA VAL A 706 29.54 -92.03 36.62
C VAL A 706 30.29 -92.94 37.58
N LYS A 707 30.66 -94.13 37.11
CA LYS A 707 31.32 -95.19 37.91
C LYS A 707 32.60 -95.64 37.23
N LYS A 708 33.41 -96.41 37.98
CA LYS A 708 34.59 -97.11 37.48
C LYS A 708 34.41 -98.61 37.64
N THR A 709 34.89 -99.41 36.68
CA THR A 709 34.89 -100.87 36.82
C THR A 709 35.71 -101.28 38.05
N ALA A 710 35.10 -102.06 38.95
CA ALA A 710 35.73 -102.50 40.20
C ALA A 710 36.83 -103.57 39.97
N ARG A 711 36.79 -104.24 38.83
CA ARG A 711 37.72 -105.31 38.43
C ARG A 711 37.89 -105.32 36.91
N GLU A 712 38.90 -106.04 36.44
CA GLU A 712 39.02 -106.38 35.02
C GLU A 712 37.86 -107.31 34.61
N LEU A 713 37.20 -106.99 33.48
CA LEU A 713 36.21 -107.86 32.86
C LEU A 713 36.91 -108.64 31.73
N SER A 714 37.28 -109.89 32.02
CA SER A 714 38.00 -110.78 31.10
C SER A 714 37.08 -111.87 30.54
N PHE A 715 36.96 -113.01 31.19
CA PHE A 715 36.21 -114.17 30.70
C PHE A 715 34.85 -114.35 31.36
N ASP A 716 34.63 -113.81 32.56
CA ASP A 716 33.40 -113.94 33.33
C ASP A 716 32.79 -112.57 33.63
N LEU A 717 31.46 -112.51 33.57
CA LEU A 717 30.68 -111.36 33.99
C LEU A 717 29.80 -111.76 35.19
N LYS A 718 29.54 -110.81 36.09
CA LYS A 718 28.84 -111.00 37.38
C LYS A 718 27.52 -110.22 37.49
N SER A 719 27.24 -109.30 36.56
CA SER A 719 26.03 -108.48 36.58
C SER A 719 25.62 -108.01 35.18
N ASN A 720 24.37 -107.58 35.05
CA ASN A 720 23.86 -106.94 33.85
C ASN A 720 24.61 -105.62 33.55
N MET A 721 24.95 -104.83 34.58
CA MET A 721 25.88 -103.69 34.45
C MET A 721 27.20 -104.08 33.76
N GLU A 722 27.90 -105.12 34.24
CA GLU A 722 29.17 -105.57 33.62
C GLU A 722 28.96 -106.06 32.18
N LEU A 723 27.79 -106.64 31.87
CA LEU A 723 27.40 -107.03 30.51
C LEU A 723 27.15 -105.84 29.59
N GLY A 724 26.50 -104.77 30.06
CA GLY A 724 26.35 -103.51 29.34
C GLY A 724 27.70 -102.86 29.05
N ILE A 725 28.60 -102.80 30.04
CA ILE A 725 29.97 -102.27 29.86
C ILE A 725 30.73 -103.11 28.82
N ALA A 726 30.67 -104.44 28.90
CA ALA A 726 31.33 -105.32 27.96
C ALA A 726 30.83 -105.14 26.52
N ARG A 727 29.52 -104.92 26.35
CA ARG A 727 28.89 -104.58 25.06
C ARG A 727 29.47 -103.29 24.49
N ALA A 728 29.37 -102.18 25.23
CA ALA A 728 29.88 -100.88 24.80
C ALA A 728 31.40 -100.89 24.55
N TRP A 729 32.18 -101.59 25.40
CA TRP A 729 33.63 -101.69 25.26
C TRP A 729 34.07 -102.47 24.01
N THR A 730 33.32 -103.51 23.66
CA THR A 730 33.58 -104.29 22.43
C THR A 730 33.44 -103.40 21.20
N VAL A 731 32.41 -102.55 21.18
CA VAL A 731 32.18 -101.56 20.11
C VAL A 731 33.23 -100.44 20.14
N ARG A 732 33.61 -99.95 21.33
CA ARG A 732 34.65 -98.92 21.49
C ARG A 732 35.94 -99.29 20.78
N LYS A 733 36.40 -100.53 20.92
CA LYS A 733 37.62 -101.01 20.23
C LYS A 733 37.51 -100.92 18.71
N GLN A 734 36.31 -101.10 18.16
CA GLN A 734 36.09 -101.03 16.73
C GLN A 734 36.01 -99.60 16.21
N LEU A 735 35.61 -98.61 17.02
CA LEU A 735 35.45 -97.21 16.58
C LEU A 735 36.66 -96.30 16.90
N GLN A 736 37.66 -96.81 17.63
CA GLN A 736 38.86 -96.04 18.01
C GLN A 736 39.59 -95.39 16.83
N PHE A 737 39.52 -95.99 15.64
CA PHE A 737 40.17 -95.44 14.45
C PHE A 737 39.56 -94.12 13.96
N MET A 738 38.34 -93.77 14.38
CA MET A 738 37.69 -92.50 14.04
C MET A 738 38.37 -91.28 14.68
N ASN A 739 39.26 -91.49 15.65
CA ASN A 739 40.05 -90.46 16.31
C ASN A 739 39.22 -89.31 16.92
N VAL A 740 38.08 -89.66 17.51
CA VAL A 740 37.21 -88.76 18.27
C VAL A 740 37.04 -89.26 19.70
N PRO A 741 36.75 -88.39 20.69
CA PRO A 741 36.49 -88.83 22.05
C PRO A 741 35.36 -89.86 22.10
N ILE A 742 35.61 -91.02 22.73
CA ILE A 742 34.60 -92.08 22.93
C ILE A 742 34.37 -92.30 24.41
N THR A 743 33.13 -92.12 24.85
CA THR A 743 32.66 -92.44 26.20
C THR A 743 31.72 -93.64 26.15
N ILE A 744 31.60 -94.37 27.26
CA ILE A 744 30.77 -95.57 27.32
C ILE A 744 29.76 -95.49 28.47
N GLY A 745 28.66 -96.20 28.33
CA GLY A 745 27.64 -96.38 29.35
C GLY A 745 27.06 -97.78 29.35
N ALA A 746 26.32 -98.09 30.41
CA ALA A 746 25.62 -99.34 30.59
C ALA A 746 24.21 -99.05 31.09
N TYR A 747 23.21 -99.51 30.34
CA TYR A 747 21.79 -99.33 30.65
C TYR A 747 21.17 -100.67 31.03
N GLU A 748 20.70 -100.76 32.28
CA GLU A 748 19.98 -101.92 32.79
C GLU A 748 18.47 -101.67 32.69
N HIS A 749 17.82 -102.34 31.74
CA HIS A 749 16.37 -102.24 31.58
C HIS A 749 15.64 -102.83 32.81
N PRO A 750 14.48 -102.25 33.20
CA PRO A 750 13.68 -102.76 34.31
C PRO A 750 13.17 -104.16 34.02
N SER A 751 12.78 -104.90 35.06
CA SER A 751 12.36 -106.30 34.94
C SER A 751 11.17 -106.56 34.00
N LYS A 752 10.42 -105.52 33.61
CA LYS A 752 9.29 -105.60 32.65
C LYS A 752 9.75 -105.53 31.19
N GLU A 753 10.93 -105.00 30.93
CA GLU A 753 11.51 -104.79 29.60
C GLU A 753 12.44 -105.95 29.25
N ARG A 754 11.84 -107.05 28.76
CA ARG A 754 12.51 -108.32 28.49
C ARG A 754 12.41 -108.69 27.03
N GLY A 755 13.46 -109.32 26.50
CA GLY A 755 13.48 -109.80 25.12
C GLY A 755 14.59 -109.19 24.28
N ALA A 756 14.67 -109.61 23.02
CA ALA A 756 15.72 -109.17 22.09
C ALA A 756 15.70 -107.65 21.84
N ASP A 757 14.53 -107.02 21.91
CA ASP A 757 14.35 -105.57 21.67
C ASP A 757 15.03 -104.67 22.73
N TYR A 758 15.41 -105.23 23.88
CA TYR A 758 16.09 -104.52 24.97
C TYR A 758 17.56 -104.93 25.12
N ARG A 759 18.03 -105.84 24.27
CA ARG A 759 19.44 -106.24 24.22
C ARG A 759 20.05 -105.57 23.01
N ARG A 760 20.76 -104.47 23.22
CA ARG A 760 21.36 -103.71 22.12
C ARG A 760 22.60 -102.95 22.53
N VAL A 761 23.26 -102.36 21.54
CA VAL A 761 24.23 -101.29 21.75
C VAL A 761 23.77 -100.09 20.95
N ASP A 762 23.73 -98.94 21.61
CA ASP A 762 23.43 -97.67 21.01
C ASP A 762 24.77 -96.94 20.78
N VAL A 763 25.03 -96.60 19.51
CA VAL A 763 26.19 -95.79 19.09
C VAL A 763 25.69 -94.40 18.77
N GLU A 764 25.92 -93.47 19.69
CA GLU A 764 25.54 -92.07 19.52
C GLU A 764 26.70 -91.27 18.94
N LEU A 765 26.54 -90.80 17.71
CA LEU A 765 27.47 -89.92 17.01
C LEU A 765 26.99 -88.47 17.21
N ASN A 766 27.69 -87.70 18.03
CA ASN A 766 27.28 -86.36 18.42
C ASN A 766 28.13 -85.30 17.70
N ILE A 767 27.62 -84.75 16.59
CA ILE A 767 28.34 -83.78 15.74
C ILE A 767 27.72 -82.38 15.93
N THR A 768 28.23 -81.60 16.88
CA THR A 768 27.59 -80.36 17.33
C THR A 768 27.70 -79.18 16.36
N ASN A 769 28.73 -79.15 15.51
CA ASN A 769 29.04 -78.04 14.60
C ASN A 769 28.93 -78.45 13.12
N LEU A 770 28.09 -79.45 12.78
CA LEU A 770 28.04 -80.00 11.43
C LEU A 770 27.75 -78.92 10.37
N LEU A 771 26.75 -78.08 10.59
CA LEU A 771 26.33 -77.05 9.63
C LEU A 771 26.94 -75.66 9.92
N LEU A 772 28.07 -75.57 10.64
CA LEU A 772 28.71 -74.28 10.94
C LEU A 772 29.15 -73.56 9.65
N ASP A 773 29.86 -74.27 8.78
CA ASP A 773 30.35 -73.71 7.52
C ASP A 773 29.19 -73.32 6.59
N PHE A 774 28.13 -74.14 6.56
CA PHE A 774 26.88 -73.83 5.84
C PHE A 774 26.26 -72.52 6.34
N TYR A 775 26.13 -72.35 7.66
CA TYR A 775 25.57 -71.14 8.27
C TYR A 775 26.40 -69.90 7.93
N GLU A 776 27.73 -69.97 8.10
CA GLU A 776 28.63 -68.84 7.84
C GLU A 776 28.60 -68.43 6.37
N LYS A 777 28.62 -69.42 5.46
CA LYS A 777 28.51 -69.18 4.03
C LYS A 777 27.16 -68.56 3.67
N ARG A 778 26.06 -69.10 4.20
CA ARG A 778 24.73 -68.59 3.88
C ARG A 778 24.53 -67.18 4.42
N LEU A 779 25.04 -66.88 5.62
CA LEU A 779 25.03 -65.53 6.15
C LEU A 779 25.82 -64.56 5.27
N ALA A 780 27.00 -64.97 4.77
CA ALA A 780 27.80 -64.14 3.86
C ALA A 780 27.05 -63.85 2.54
N GLU A 781 26.42 -64.87 1.95
CA GLU A 781 25.57 -64.72 0.75
C GLU A 781 24.40 -63.77 1.00
N LEU A 782 23.68 -63.92 2.13
CA LEU A 782 22.56 -63.04 2.49
C LEU A 782 23.01 -61.59 2.68
N ILE A 783 24.20 -61.35 3.26
CA ILE A 783 24.77 -60.01 3.40
C ILE A 783 25.06 -59.40 2.03
N GLU A 784 25.66 -60.17 1.11
CA GLU A 784 25.94 -59.73 -0.25
C GLU A 784 24.65 -59.44 -1.04
N GLU A 785 23.70 -60.38 -1.04
CA GLU A 785 22.39 -60.28 -1.71
C GLU A 785 21.56 -59.09 -1.20
N SER A 786 21.59 -58.81 0.10
CA SER A 786 20.83 -57.71 0.72
C SER A 786 21.34 -56.31 0.33
N GLY A 787 22.57 -56.22 -0.17
CA GLY A 787 23.23 -54.95 -0.47
C GLY A 787 23.42 -54.03 0.73
N ILE A 788 23.39 -54.54 1.98
CA ILE A 788 23.56 -53.70 3.19
C ILE A 788 24.95 -53.06 3.29
N GLY A 789 25.93 -53.59 2.54
CA GLY A 789 27.29 -53.07 2.47
C GLY A 789 28.08 -53.26 3.77
N GLU A 790 29.23 -52.57 3.87
CA GLU A 790 30.05 -52.56 5.09
C GLU A 790 29.38 -51.75 6.20
N LYS A 791 29.59 -52.17 7.45
CA LYS A 791 29.12 -51.43 8.62
C LYS A 791 29.73 -50.01 8.60
N PRO A 792 28.90 -48.94 8.66
CA PRO A 792 29.40 -47.57 8.68
C PRO A 792 30.37 -47.33 9.84
N LYS A 793 31.42 -46.53 9.59
CA LYS A 793 32.44 -46.23 10.60
C LYS A 793 31.84 -45.49 11.80
N ASP A 794 32.34 -45.82 12.99
CA ASP A 794 31.90 -45.16 14.20
C ASP A 794 32.31 -43.68 14.22
N CYS A 795 31.37 -42.84 14.65
CA CYS A 795 31.69 -41.47 15.03
C CYS A 795 32.29 -41.54 16.42
N LYS A 796 33.64 -41.63 16.50
CA LYS A 796 34.37 -41.51 17.76
C LYS A 796 33.90 -40.22 18.46
N GLY A 797 33.25 -40.38 19.61
CA GLY A 797 32.73 -39.29 20.45
C GLY A 797 33.74 -38.17 20.61
#